data_AF-A0A4U0VV48-F1
#
_entry.id   AF-A0A4U0VV48-F1
#
_cell.length_a   1.000
_cell.length_b   1.000
_cell.length_c   1.000
_cell.angle_alpha   90.00
_cell.angle_beta   90.00
_cell.angle_gamma   90.00
#
_symmetry.space_group_name_H-M   'P 1'
#
loop_
_entity.id
_entity.type
_entity.pdbx_description
1 polymer ?
#
loop_
_entity_poly.entity_id
_entity_poly.type
_entity_poly.pdbx_seq_one_letter_code
_entity_poly.pdbx_strand_id
1 'polypeptide(L)'
;MADENGVAANRQPVTVKAALATPAPPSLSASTPRRSLYPPKQWSFFAFAGLVLPLIFALGYVSVHLHYELPEPRVEQFSLAGQPTFSEVSAMRYIRDLAAYADGTPKYRIVGTKEMVETDNYILDEIAAIREQVVRQHPDGGMQIEVFHQIGDGTHLFDFMDKKVWKKYFGISNVIVRLSDGTQNSKANAVLVNAHSDSTLPSPGAADDLVGVAVMLEALRVMGMGERKLTNAVIFLFNGAEESLQDASHLFITQHPLRHSVRAVINLEACGTDGKEIVFQATSPEMIRALAKTPSPYATIIASEIFKTGLIASDTDFRQFVQYGNLTGLDMALVQNSYRYHTMLDTADAIQPGSVQHMGDNTIALLEYLTSPETSMGNSPEPTPNLPSAPTSHTIFFSAFGGKVFVVYSRATATLAYGILAALTAVVVSDRVDWSKDGRAHLLAIVGVLGSMVASIASANAVAFLTSTVFGKSMSWFRQETFPLMLFGPPALLGAVLWQYFFVANRVRSPIATIPQDAAESALLEHASLVGQTIYNTAVTLFAHSLGVGSAYLFATSAVSNLLALIVNDYLLRRKSRGLHLMTYSLPLLVGVEGMIGFLDLFVPLTGRMGADAPVDFIIAILVGALGLVALPMFLPFCHRWGASFTARLLVFLAFTSIFSVGWFMRPSWSQYDAQHPKRLLVLHMENTTTSPPEFHLHVASVDGIPFFDLVKSATAGLTAPESVPEPTLADDLSVDWDVIYPVSQFLTTYRIPLPPPAVTYSSPWLDTFQVSVKQIRLNAVKQTKSIDIVLQHPGIMWPVIAFDADVVAWDLPEPPQRGVIRHHVKSVASYGVTEFPVSVTVQLTPEQFAAAIREDQRAKGQRADESDEDRALSALRIDYSGLDVHGMYPASVQSDDAEEARARQIARGTKPGMIFFEKMYKRLQKEPGLPRNNAPPTMPRMQRGLPQKRKLPGVKKVVVVSSGKGGVGKSSVAVNLALALSSIQATGLEGAKPRVGLLDLDIFGPSIPKLMGLEGAGEPMLTSDNRLTPLRAHGLPCMSMGFLLPNTAPDPSNPASDPADTPVVWRGMMVMKAVQQLLFDVDWRAGTSGHDLDVLVIDTPPGTGDVTLSLGQLVEVDGSVIVSTPQNVALIDTRKGVATFRKLGIPITGAVLNMSYFHVPGTPASEKHYLFGPPTAFESACAALGLDVLAQIPIEPDVSTQGDRGTPVVLRGTPEPASASDEFKRLAEKVWSRVH
;
A
#
# COMPACT_ATOMS: atom_id res chain seq x y z
N MET A 1 -5.68 22.59 87.38
CA MET A 1 -6.31 22.12 88.63
C MET A 1 -6.17 20.61 88.60
N ALA A 2 -5.02 20.12 89.07
CA ALA A 2 -4.80 19.60 90.44
C ALA A 2 -5.25 18.13 90.49
N ASP A 3 -4.50 17.12 90.89
CA ASP A 3 -3.19 16.97 91.54
C ASP A 3 -2.78 15.48 91.31
N GLU A 4 -1.57 15.17 90.89
CA GLU A 4 -0.42 14.67 91.69
C GLU A 4 -0.23 13.14 91.71
N ASN A 5 1.01 12.73 91.38
CA ASN A 5 1.90 11.77 92.06
C ASN A 5 1.39 10.33 92.31
N GLY A 6 2.09 9.24 92.00
CA GLY A 6 3.48 8.98 91.61
C GLY A 6 3.88 7.56 92.03
N VAL A 7 5.00 7.07 91.48
CA VAL A 7 5.88 5.99 91.97
C VAL A 7 5.64 4.51 91.54
N ALA A 8 6.50 4.12 90.59
CA ALA A 8 7.30 2.89 90.40
C ALA A 8 7.06 1.61 91.25
N ALA A 9 6.99 0.45 90.59
CA ALA A 9 8.11 -0.52 90.45
C ALA A 9 7.63 -1.97 90.18
N ASN A 10 7.97 -2.46 88.97
CA ASN A 10 8.58 -3.76 88.66
C ASN A 10 8.13 -5.07 89.37
N ARG A 11 7.56 -5.99 88.58
CA ARG A 11 7.94 -7.42 88.39
C ARG A 11 6.71 -8.32 88.22
N GLN A 12 6.65 -9.00 87.06
CA GLN A 12 5.80 -10.18 86.81
C GLN A 12 6.15 -11.32 87.80
N PRO A 13 5.24 -12.28 88.10
CA PRO A 13 5.04 -13.42 87.20
C PRO A 13 3.59 -13.98 87.10
N VAL A 14 3.33 -14.45 85.88
CA VAL A 14 2.53 -15.59 85.40
C VAL A 14 1.80 -16.49 86.43
N THR A 15 0.57 -16.88 86.07
CA THR A 15 0.03 -18.26 85.87
C THR A 15 -1.22 -18.71 86.67
N VAL A 16 -2.14 -19.33 85.91
CA VAL A 16 -3.12 -20.41 86.24
C VAL A 16 -4.59 -20.04 86.55
N LYS A 17 -5.40 -20.25 85.50
CA LYS A 17 -6.66 -21.03 85.34
C LYS A 17 -7.67 -21.21 86.50
N ALA A 18 -8.91 -21.32 86.00
CA ALA A 18 -10.03 -22.19 86.41
C ALA A 18 -11.00 -21.54 87.43
N ALA A 19 -12.32 -21.77 87.42
CA ALA A 19 -13.13 -22.72 86.68
C ALA A 19 -14.64 -22.45 86.96
N LEU A 20 -15.48 -22.78 85.96
CA LEU A 20 -16.68 -23.62 86.08
C LEU A 20 -17.98 -23.03 86.66
N ALA A 21 -19.06 -23.12 85.86
CA ALA A 21 -20.17 -24.05 86.10
C ALA A 21 -21.23 -24.00 84.96
N THR A 22 -21.27 -25.09 84.19
CA THR A 22 -22.31 -25.66 83.29
C THR A 22 -23.57 -26.14 84.06
N PRO A 23 -24.75 -26.56 83.50
CA PRO A 23 -24.92 -27.50 82.36
C PRO A 23 -26.23 -27.54 81.46
N ALA A 24 -26.04 -28.00 80.20
CA ALA A 24 -26.70 -29.02 79.32
C ALA A 24 -28.25 -29.31 79.35
N PRO A 25 -28.92 -29.79 78.24
CA PRO A 25 -28.59 -31.04 77.50
C PRO A 25 -28.89 -31.01 75.94
N PRO A 26 -28.97 -32.12 75.16
CA PRO A 26 -27.84 -32.75 74.47
C PRO A 26 -28.02 -33.10 72.95
N SER A 27 -26.86 -33.28 72.28
CA SER A 27 -26.50 -34.20 71.16
C SER A 27 -27.33 -34.34 69.88
N LEU A 28 -26.68 -34.18 68.72
CA LEU A 28 -26.44 -35.27 67.75
C LEU A 28 -25.34 -34.89 66.74
N SER A 29 -24.42 -35.83 66.54
CA SER A 29 -23.19 -35.73 65.76
C SER A 29 -23.41 -35.94 64.26
N ALA A 30 -22.69 -35.19 63.43
CA ALA A 30 -22.15 -35.70 62.17
C ALA A 30 -20.83 -34.99 61.83
N SER A 31 -19.77 -35.77 61.87
CA SER A 31 -18.41 -35.42 61.47
C SER A 31 -18.34 -34.87 60.04
N THR A 32 -17.80 -33.67 59.86
CA THR A 32 -17.18 -33.25 58.58
C THR A 32 -15.69 -33.00 58.81
N PRO A 33 -14.79 -33.61 58.02
CA PRO A 33 -13.36 -33.39 58.19
C PRO A 33 -13.02 -31.96 57.78
N ARG A 34 -12.32 -31.21 58.65
CA ARG A 34 -11.65 -29.95 58.27
C ARG A 34 -10.67 -30.27 57.14
N ARG A 35 -11.07 -29.99 55.89
CA ARG A 35 -10.16 -29.99 54.75
C ARG A 35 -9.15 -28.86 54.95
N SER A 36 -7.90 -29.25 55.07
CA SER A 36 -6.73 -28.38 55.01
C SER A 36 -6.78 -27.46 53.79
N LEU A 37 -6.95 -26.14 54.04
CA LEU A 37 -6.85 -25.05 53.07
C LEU A 37 -5.37 -24.68 52.88
N TYR A 38 -4.58 -25.54 52.24
CA TYR A 38 -3.34 -25.05 51.62
C TYR A 38 -3.67 -24.58 50.21
N PRO A 39 -3.43 -23.30 49.86
CA PRO A 39 -3.61 -22.84 48.50
C PRO A 39 -2.68 -23.66 47.60
N PRO A 40 -3.12 -24.04 46.39
CA PRO A 40 -2.27 -24.79 45.50
C PRO A 40 -1.03 -23.98 45.17
N LYS A 41 0.15 -24.62 45.12
CA LYS A 41 1.39 -23.99 44.61
C LYS A 41 1.15 -23.57 43.16
N GLN A 42 0.74 -22.31 42.97
CA GLN A 42 0.69 -21.62 41.69
C GLN A 42 2.09 -21.10 41.37
N TRP A 43 2.44 -21.09 40.09
CA TRP A 43 3.70 -20.53 39.63
C TRP A 43 3.69 -19.02 39.89
N SER A 44 4.81 -18.47 40.36
CA SER A 44 4.95 -17.02 40.43
C SER A 44 4.81 -16.41 39.03
N PHE A 45 4.36 -15.15 38.95
CA PHE A 45 4.28 -14.44 37.67
C PHE A 45 5.63 -14.49 36.93
N PHE A 46 6.75 -14.33 37.64
CA PHE A 46 8.09 -14.41 37.06
C PHE A 46 8.42 -15.79 36.49
N ALA A 47 8.02 -16.88 37.15
CA ALA A 47 8.19 -18.22 36.62
C ALA A 47 7.31 -18.47 35.38
N PHE A 48 6.08 -17.93 35.36
CA PHE A 48 5.22 -17.96 34.18
C PHE A 48 5.79 -17.13 33.02
N ALA A 49 6.22 -15.91 33.29
CA ALA A 49 6.82 -15.00 32.31
C ALA A 49 8.14 -15.55 31.74
N GLY A 50 8.94 -16.27 32.55
CA GLY A 50 10.20 -16.85 32.11
C GLY A 50 10.09 -18.16 31.32
N LEU A 51 8.99 -18.90 31.43
CA LEU A 51 8.88 -20.26 30.85
C LEU A 51 7.67 -20.46 29.91
N VAL A 52 6.57 -19.73 30.11
CA VAL A 52 5.30 -19.94 29.38
C VAL A 52 5.08 -18.89 28.33
N LEU A 53 5.30 -17.63 28.71
CA LEU A 53 5.15 -16.51 27.81
C LEU A 53 6.07 -16.68 26.57
N PRO A 54 7.34 -17.15 26.69
CA PRO A 54 8.17 -17.45 25.54
C PRO A 54 7.62 -18.59 24.67
N LEU A 55 6.99 -19.62 25.28
CA LEU A 55 6.36 -20.70 24.52
C LEU A 55 5.14 -20.22 23.73
N ILE A 56 4.30 -19.38 24.33
CA ILE A 56 3.15 -18.73 23.66
C ILE A 56 3.66 -17.89 22.48
N PHE A 57 4.69 -17.07 22.70
CA PHE A 57 5.29 -16.29 21.62
C PHE A 57 5.94 -17.16 20.55
N ALA A 58 6.62 -18.26 20.93
CA ALA A 58 7.21 -19.20 19.98
C ALA A 58 6.15 -19.91 19.13
N LEU A 59 5.03 -20.34 19.74
CA LEU A 59 3.92 -20.95 19.01
C LEU A 59 3.24 -19.94 18.07
N GLY A 60 2.99 -18.72 18.53
CA GLY A 60 2.49 -17.64 17.68
C GLY A 60 3.44 -17.36 16.52
N TYR A 61 4.74 -17.26 16.78
CA TYR A 61 5.77 -17.08 15.76
C TYR A 61 5.79 -18.23 14.75
N VAL A 62 5.69 -19.49 15.21
CA VAL A 62 5.61 -20.64 14.30
C VAL A 62 4.35 -20.57 13.44
N SER A 63 3.20 -20.19 13.98
CA SER A 63 1.97 -20.02 13.18
C SER A 63 2.16 -18.95 12.10
N VAL A 64 2.67 -17.77 12.49
CA VAL A 64 2.97 -16.67 11.55
C VAL A 64 3.97 -17.13 10.48
N HIS A 65 5.01 -17.86 10.87
CA HIS A 65 6.03 -18.34 9.95
C HIS A 65 5.47 -19.33 8.94
N LEU A 66 4.67 -20.30 9.39
CA LEU A 66 4.01 -21.27 8.51
C LEU A 66 3.00 -20.59 7.58
N HIS A 67 2.26 -19.60 8.08
CA HIS A 67 1.32 -18.81 7.30
C HIS A 67 1.99 -18.20 6.05
N TYR A 68 3.11 -17.52 6.23
CA TYR A 68 3.88 -16.86 5.16
C TYR A 68 4.92 -17.78 4.46
N GLU A 69 5.01 -19.06 4.82
CA GLU A 69 5.94 -20.00 4.16
C GLU A 69 5.47 -20.28 2.72
N LEU A 70 6.32 -19.98 1.73
CA LEU A 70 6.07 -20.26 0.31
C LEU A 70 7.00 -21.38 -0.20
N PRO A 71 6.58 -22.13 -1.25
CA PRO A 71 7.46 -23.07 -1.92
C PRO A 71 8.63 -22.34 -2.59
N GLU A 72 9.75 -23.04 -2.76
CA GLU A 72 10.88 -22.50 -3.52
C GLU A 72 10.54 -22.42 -5.02
N PRO A 73 10.80 -21.27 -5.68
CA PRO A 73 10.61 -21.13 -7.13
C PRO A 73 11.43 -22.17 -7.90
N ARG A 74 10.78 -22.96 -8.76
CA ARG A 74 11.47 -23.92 -9.61
C ARG A 74 11.92 -23.28 -10.91
N VAL A 75 13.17 -23.57 -11.28
CA VAL A 75 13.77 -23.13 -12.56
C VAL A 75 13.49 -24.17 -13.65
N GLU A 76 13.74 -25.44 -13.34
CA GLU A 76 13.66 -26.54 -14.31
C GLU A 76 12.22 -26.84 -14.73
N GLN A 77 12.02 -27.01 -16.04
CA GLN A 77 10.72 -27.40 -16.62
C GLN A 77 10.43 -28.90 -16.50
N PHE A 78 11.43 -29.68 -16.10
CA PHE A 78 11.36 -31.12 -15.93
C PHE A 78 12.01 -31.51 -14.59
N SER A 79 11.40 -32.48 -13.91
CA SER A 79 11.98 -33.11 -12.72
C SER A 79 13.25 -33.91 -13.06
N LEU A 80 14.02 -34.28 -12.03
CA LEU A 80 15.16 -35.20 -12.15
C LEU A 80 14.77 -36.56 -12.78
N ALA A 81 13.51 -36.95 -12.67
CA ALA A 81 12.98 -38.18 -13.28
C ALA A 81 12.50 -37.99 -14.74
N GLY A 82 12.70 -36.79 -15.32
CA GLY A 82 12.31 -36.46 -16.68
C GLY A 82 10.82 -36.13 -16.87
N GLN A 83 10.02 -36.11 -15.79
CA GLN A 83 8.60 -35.73 -15.86
C GLN A 83 8.46 -34.20 -15.93
N PRO A 84 7.54 -33.66 -16.75
CA PRO A 84 7.30 -32.22 -16.82
C PRO A 84 6.81 -31.69 -15.47
N THR A 85 7.28 -30.51 -15.08
CA THR A 85 6.92 -29.84 -13.82
C THR A 85 6.69 -28.35 -14.04
N PHE A 86 5.90 -27.72 -13.17
CA PHE A 86 5.71 -26.27 -13.18
C PHE A 86 7.02 -25.54 -12.87
N SER A 87 7.35 -24.55 -13.69
CA SER A 87 8.52 -23.68 -13.53
C SER A 87 8.06 -22.24 -13.32
N GLU A 88 8.22 -21.72 -12.10
CA GLU A 88 7.94 -20.31 -11.81
C GLU A 88 8.82 -19.37 -12.66
N VAL A 89 10.06 -19.74 -12.97
CA VAL A 89 10.91 -18.92 -13.85
C VAL A 89 10.32 -18.82 -15.25
N SER A 90 9.74 -19.89 -15.78
CA SER A 90 9.04 -19.88 -17.08
C SER A 90 7.76 -19.05 -17.01
N ALA A 91 6.98 -19.20 -15.93
CA ALA A 91 5.77 -18.39 -15.70
C ALA A 91 6.10 -16.89 -15.64
N MET A 92 7.10 -16.51 -14.85
CA MET A 92 7.57 -15.13 -14.71
C MET A 92 8.17 -14.56 -16.00
N ARG A 93 8.58 -15.38 -16.98
CA ARG A 93 8.94 -14.90 -18.32
C ARG A 93 7.71 -14.38 -19.05
N TYR A 94 6.63 -15.17 -19.12
CA TYR A 94 5.37 -14.74 -19.76
C TYR A 94 4.85 -13.43 -19.14
N ILE A 95 4.88 -13.34 -17.80
CA ILE A 95 4.44 -12.15 -17.07
C ILE A 95 5.27 -10.94 -17.49
N ARG A 96 6.60 -11.05 -17.53
CA ARG A 96 7.47 -9.92 -17.91
C ARG A 96 7.27 -9.49 -19.37
N ASP A 97 7.15 -10.46 -20.28
CA ASP A 97 6.97 -10.18 -21.71
C ASP A 97 5.63 -9.47 -22.00
N LEU A 98 4.58 -9.79 -21.22
CA LEU A 98 3.25 -9.17 -21.37
C LEU A 98 3.06 -7.91 -20.52
N ALA A 99 3.77 -7.76 -19.40
CA ALA A 99 3.66 -6.62 -18.50
C ALA A 99 4.63 -5.46 -18.81
N ALA A 100 5.63 -5.68 -19.66
CA ALA A 100 6.64 -4.68 -19.97
C ALA A 100 7.10 -4.71 -21.44
N TYR A 101 7.47 -3.55 -21.95
CA TYR A 101 8.18 -3.41 -23.22
C TYR A 101 9.62 -3.90 -23.11
N ALA A 102 10.30 -4.06 -24.25
CA ALA A 102 11.69 -4.53 -24.30
C ALA A 102 12.69 -3.63 -23.53
N ASP A 103 12.36 -2.36 -23.29
CA ASP A 103 13.16 -1.41 -22.50
C ASP A 103 12.88 -1.50 -20.99
N GLY A 104 11.99 -2.40 -20.56
CA GLY A 104 11.60 -2.62 -19.16
C GLY A 104 10.52 -1.68 -18.65
N THR A 105 9.96 -0.81 -19.49
CA THR A 105 8.85 0.05 -19.08
C THR A 105 7.51 -0.68 -19.11
N PRO A 106 6.53 -0.31 -18.25
CA PRO A 106 5.29 -1.06 -18.17
C PRO A 106 4.42 -0.96 -19.43
N LYS A 107 3.86 -2.10 -19.85
CA LYS A 107 2.91 -2.25 -20.97
C LYS A 107 1.49 -2.39 -20.40
N TYR A 108 0.53 -1.68 -20.99
CA TYR A 108 -0.86 -1.59 -20.51
C TYR A 108 -1.78 -2.25 -21.54
N ARG A 109 -2.41 -3.37 -21.17
CA ARG A 109 -3.19 -4.25 -22.06
C ARG A 109 -4.67 -3.94 -21.95
N ILE A 110 -5.03 -2.67 -22.09
CA ILE A 110 -6.39 -2.23 -21.84
C ILE A 110 -7.27 -2.58 -23.03
N VAL A 111 -8.46 -3.13 -22.78
CA VAL A 111 -9.44 -3.42 -23.84
C VAL A 111 -9.80 -2.15 -24.64
N GLY A 112 -9.65 -2.26 -25.96
CA GLY A 112 -9.80 -1.15 -26.90
C GLY A 112 -8.48 -0.58 -27.41
N THR A 113 -7.33 -1.01 -26.86
CA THR A 113 -6.00 -0.63 -27.34
C THR A 113 -5.35 -1.71 -28.21
N LYS A 114 -4.31 -1.33 -28.95
CA LYS A 114 -3.54 -2.25 -29.81
C LYS A 114 -2.77 -3.28 -28.99
N GLU A 115 -2.28 -2.90 -27.81
CA GLU A 115 -1.52 -3.75 -26.89
C GLU A 115 -2.35 -4.96 -26.42
N MET A 116 -3.69 -4.81 -26.30
CA MET A 116 -4.57 -5.94 -26.03
C MET A 116 -4.60 -6.95 -27.20
N VAL A 117 -4.65 -6.46 -28.46
CA VAL A 117 -4.59 -7.34 -29.64
C VAL A 117 -3.23 -8.04 -29.75
N GLU A 118 -2.15 -7.33 -29.43
CA GLU A 118 -0.80 -7.91 -29.37
C GLU A 118 -0.67 -8.99 -28.29
N THR A 119 -1.37 -8.83 -27.17
CA THR A 119 -1.43 -9.82 -26.08
C THR A 119 -2.06 -11.12 -26.56
N ASP A 120 -3.20 -11.05 -27.25
CA ASP A 120 -3.87 -12.23 -27.81
C ASP A 120 -2.96 -12.97 -28.80
N ASN A 121 -2.25 -12.22 -29.66
CA ASN A 121 -1.30 -12.79 -30.62
C ASN A 121 -0.12 -13.48 -29.91
N TYR A 122 0.46 -12.84 -28.88
CA TYR A 122 1.54 -13.44 -28.09
C TYR A 122 1.09 -14.76 -27.43
N ILE A 123 -0.10 -14.78 -26.83
CA ILE A 123 -0.66 -15.97 -26.19
C ILE A 123 -0.87 -17.09 -27.24
N LEU A 124 -1.39 -16.76 -28.43
CA LEU A 124 -1.56 -17.72 -29.53
C LEU A 124 -0.23 -18.32 -29.99
N ASP A 125 0.82 -17.50 -30.10
CA ASP A 125 2.16 -17.93 -30.50
C ASP A 125 2.80 -18.87 -29.45
N GLU A 126 2.69 -18.55 -28.16
CA GLU A 126 3.18 -19.43 -27.09
C GLU A 126 2.39 -20.75 -27.04
N ILE A 127 1.06 -20.72 -27.24
CA ILE A 127 0.25 -21.95 -27.36
C ILE A 127 0.69 -22.78 -28.56
N ALA A 128 1.00 -22.16 -29.70
CA ALA A 128 1.51 -22.87 -30.87
C ALA A 128 2.85 -23.56 -30.58
N ALA A 129 3.77 -22.86 -29.91
CA ALA A 129 5.04 -23.43 -29.47
C ALA A 129 4.86 -24.61 -28.50
N ILE A 130 3.96 -24.49 -27.52
CA ILE A 130 3.62 -25.59 -26.59
C ILE A 130 3.02 -26.77 -27.38
N ARG A 131 2.11 -26.51 -28.31
CA ARG A 131 1.50 -27.54 -29.15
C ARG A 131 2.55 -28.33 -29.96
N GLU A 132 3.55 -27.66 -30.52
CA GLU A 132 4.64 -28.33 -31.22
C GLU A 132 5.49 -29.23 -30.29
N GLN A 133 5.68 -28.82 -29.03
CA GLN A 133 6.37 -29.67 -28.05
C GLN A 133 5.55 -30.92 -27.73
N VAL A 134 4.24 -30.75 -27.50
CA VAL A 134 3.31 -31.85 -27.19
C VAL A 134 3.22 -32.85 -28.34
N VAL A 135 3.14 -32.39 -29.58
CA VAL A 135 3.14 -33.26 -30.78
C VAL A 135 4.46 -34.04 -30.90
N ARG A 136 5.60 -33.42 -30.57
CA ARG A 136 6.91 -34.09 -30.57
C ARG A 136 7.02 -35.15 -29.47
N GLN A 137 6.43 -34.90 -28.30
CA GLN A 137 6.42 -35.85 -27.19
C GLN A 137 5.48 -37.04 -27.44
N HIS A 138 4.38 -36.84 -28.16
CA HIS A 138 3.36 -37.85 -28.44
C HIS A 138 3.14 -38.08 -29.95
N PRO A 139 4.13 -38.59 -30.69
CA PRO A 139 4.04 -38.76 -32.15
C PRO A 139 2.93 -39.72 -32.60
N ASP A 140 2.54 -40.67 -31.73
CA ASP A 140 1.48 -41.65 -31.98
C ASP A 140 0.07 -41.15 -31.62
N GLY A 141 -0.09 -39.89 -31.20
CA GLY A 141 -1.40 -39.26 -30.93
C GLY A 141 -1.96 -39.48 -29.52
N GLY A 142 -1.10 -39.44 -28.49
CA GLY A 142 -1.50 -39.60 -27.08
C GLY A 142 -2.16 -38.38 -26.40
N MET A 143 -1.90 -37.18 -26.91
CA MET A 143 -2.45 -35.90 -26.43
C MET A 143 -2.82 -35.01 -27.61
N GLN A 144 -3.91 -34.26 -27.49
CA GLN A 144 -4.40 -33.36 -28.52
C GLN A 144 -4.72 -31.97 -27.94
N ILE A 145 -4.15 -30.94 -28.57
CA ILE A 145 -4.44 -29.53 -28.32
C ILE A 145 -5.25 -28.97 -29.49
N GLU A 146 -6.44 -28.44 -29.19
CA GLU A 146 -7.30 -27.72 -30.11
C GLU A 146 -7.36 -26.24 -29.69
N VAL A 147 -7.13 -25.32 -30.62
CA VAL A 147 -7.07 -23.88 -30.35
C VAL A 147 -8.19 -23.17 -31.10
N PHE A 148 -8.90 -22.29 -30.42
CA PHE A 148 -9.98 -21.47 -30.95
C PHE A 148 -9.71 -20.01 -30.58
N HIS A 149 -9.86 -19.10 -31.54
CA HIS A 149 -9.87 -17.67 -31.30
C HIS A 149 -11.31 -17.19 -31.51
N GLN A 150 -12.01 -16.92 -30.42
CA GLN A 150 -13.39 -16.45 -30.46
C GLN A 150 -13.38 -14.93 -30.50
N ILE A 151 -14.05 -14.33 -31.49
CA ILE A 151 -14.32 -12.89 -31.56
C ILE A 151 -15.83 -12.74 -31.69
N GLY A 152 -16.45 -11.89 -30.87
CA GLY A 152 -17.90 -11.71 -30.93
C GLY A 152 -18.44 -10.50 -30.21
N ASP A 153 -19.73 -10.30 -30.41
CA ASP A 153 -20.51 -9.20 -29.85
C ASP A 153 -21.48 -9.74 -28.81
N GLY A 154 -21.98 -8.88 -27.92
CA GLY A 154 -23.01 -9.27 -26.99
C GLY A 154 -23.49 -8.14 -26.09
N THR A 155 -24.38 -8.50 -25.18
CA THR A 155 -25.01 -7.57 -24.25
C THR A 155 -25.29 -8.29 -22.94
N HIS A 156 -25.03 -7.63 -21.80
CA HIS A 156 -25.41 -8.14 -20.47
C HIS A 156 -25.64 -7.00 -19.47
N LEU A 157 -26.21 -7.34 -18.32
CA LEU A 157 -26.42 -6.42 -17.21
C LEU A 157 -25.34 -6.70 -16.16
N PHE A 158 -24.61 -5.66 -15.79
CA PHE A 158 -23.75 -5.67 -14.61
C PHE A 158 -24.47 -4.94 -13.47
N ASP A 159 -24.56 -5.59 -12.32
CA ASP A 159 -25.17 -5.04 -11.10
C ASP A 159 -24.15 -5.08 -9.98
N PHE A 160 -23.92 -3.91 -9.38
CA PHE A 160 -22.95 -3.70 -8.31
C PHE A 160 -23.56 -2.79 -7.24
N MET A 161 -23.86 -3.35 -6.07
CA MET A 161 -24.45 -2.63 -4.93
C MET A 161 -25.70 -1.80 -5.31
N ASP A 162 -26.65 -2.44 -6.03
CA ASP A 162 -27.88 -1.83 -6.55
C ASP A 162 -27.67 -0.76 -7.65
N LYS A 163 -26.44 -0.63 -8.16
CA LYS A 163 -26.10 0.21 -9.31
C LYS A 163 -25.99 -0.65 -10.57
N LYS A 164 -26.96 -0.47 -11.46
CA LYS A 164 -27.09 -1.22 -12.71
C LYS A 164 -26.40 -0.51 -13.86
N VAL A 165 -25.58 -1.25 -14.62
CA VAL A 165 -24.94 -0.80 -15.85
C VAL A 165 -25.35 -1.73 -16.98
N TRP A 166 -25.97 -1.16 -18.02
CA TRP A 166 -26.28 -1.89 -19.22
C TRP A 166 -25.06 -1.93 -20.12
N LYS A 167 -24.63 -3.14 -20.49
CA LYS A 167 -23.44 -3.33 -21.29
C LYS A 167 -23.78 -3.84 -22.67
N LYS A 168 -23.09 -3.28 -23.66
CA LYS A 168 -23.03 -3.77 -25.03
C LYS A 168 -21.56 -3.83 -25.43
N TYR A 169 -21.12 -4.94 -25.97
CA TYR A 169 -19.73 -5.10 -26.35
C TYR A 169 -19.59 -5.63 -27.77
N PHE A 170 -18.50 -5.24 -28.44
CA PHE A 170 -18.27 -5.51 -29.86
C PHE A 170 -16.86 -6.00 -30.15
N GLY A 171 -16.77 -7.07 -30.93
CA GLY A 171 -15.50 -7.64 -31.39
C GLY A 171 -14.57 -8.07 -30.26
N ILE A 172 -15.10 -8.40 -29.08
CA ILE A 172 -14.31 -8.84 -27.93
C ILE A 172 -13.75 -10.24 -28.20
N SER A 173 -12.50 -10.46 -27.81
CA SER A 173 -11.75 -11.68 -28.09
C SER A 173 -11.59 -12.58 -26.85
N ASN A 174 -11.55 -13.89 -27.10
CA ASN A 174 -11.06 -14.92 -26.19
C ASN A 174 -10.10 -15.84 -26.94
N VAL A 175 -8.99 -16.22 -26.29
CA VAL A 175 -8.15 -17.34 -26.75
C VAL A 175 -8.52 -18.57 -25.94
N ILE A 176 -8.97 -19.62 -26.62
CA ILE A 176 -9.54 -20.82 -26.00
C ILE A 176 -8.74 -22.04 -26.45
N VAL A 177 -8.28 -22.84 -25.49
CA VAL A 177 -7.53 -24.06 -25.77
C VAL A 177 -8.20 -25.24 -25.12
N ARG A 178 -8.46 -26.31 -25.88
CA ARG A 178 -8.93 -27.59 -25.34
C ARG A 178 -7.82 -28.63 -25.41
N LEU A 179 -7.41 -29.12 -24.25
CA LEU A 179 -6.49 -30.25 -24.07
C LEU A 179 -7.30 -31.53 -23.80
N SER A 180 -7.03 -32.61 -24.54
CA SER A 180 -7.66 -33.92 -24.37
C SER A 180 -6.71 -35.05 -24.75
N ASP A 181 -7.08 -36.30 -24.48
CA ASP A 181 -6.34 -37.48 -24.97
C ASP A 181 -6.67 -37.85 -26.43
N GLY A 182 -7.42 -36.99 -27.14
CA GLY A 182 -7.86 -37.20 -28.52
C GLY A 182 -9.14 -38.04 -28.66
N THR A 183 -9.59 -38.75 -27.62
CA THR A 183 -10.80 -39.58 -27.67
C THR A 183 -12.08 -38.76 -27.48
N GLN A 184 -13.20 -39.24 -28.03
CA GLN A 184 -14.51 -38.59 -27.82
C GLN A 184 -14.97 -38.65 -26.36
N ASN A 185 -14.59 -39.69 -25.62
CA ASN A 185 -14.93 -39.81 -24.21
C ASN A 185 -14.25 -38.71 -23.39
N SER A 186 -12.95 -38.47 -23.61
CA SER A 186 -12.22 -37.37 -22.96
C SER A 186 -12.83 -36.01 -23.29
N LYS A 187 -13.29 -35.84 -24.54
CA LYS A 187 -13.87 -34.58 -25.05
C LYS A 187 -15.29 -34.30 -24.59
N ALA A 188 -16.01 -35.28 -24.06
CA ALA A 188 -17.43 -35.15 -23.72
C ALA A 188 -17.69 -34.21 -22.54
N ASN A 189 -16.77 -34.20 -21.56
CA ASN A 189 -16.81 -33.33 -20.39
C ASN A 189 -15.48 -32.58 -20.26
N ALA A 190 -15.52 -31.39 -19.69
CA ALA A 190 -14.35 -30.56 -19.50
C ALA A 190 -14.36 -29.79 -18.17
N VAL A 191 -13.16 -29.58 -17.61
CA VAL A 191 -12.90 -28.55 -16.60
C VAL A 191 -12.53 -27.26 -17.34
N LEU A 192 -13.18 -26.15 -16.99
CA LEU A 192 -12.78 -24.83 -17.43
C LEU A 192 -11.76 -24.24 -16.45
N VAL A 193 -10.66 -23.71 -16.95
CA VAL A 193 -9.71 -22.86 -16.20
C VAL A 193 -9.70 -21.50 -16.88
N ASN A 194 -9.94 -20.45 -16.10
CA ASN A 194 -10.07 -19.08 -16.58
C ASN A 194 -9.05 -18.17 -15.89
N ALA A 195 -8.51 -17.24 -16.66
CA ALA A 195 -7.71 -16.10 -16.21
C ALA A 195 -7.82 -14.99 -17.26
N HIS A 196 -7.94 -13.73 -16.82
CA HIS A 196 -8.09 -12.62 -17.74
C HIS A 196 -6.74 -12.06 -18.19
N SER A 197 -6.64 -11.63 -19.45
CA SER A 197 -5.39 -11.15 -20.05
C SER A 197 -5.30 -9.62 -20.16
N ASP A 198 -6.43 -8.92 -20.04
CA ASP A 198 -6.48 -7.45 -20.07
C ASP A 198 -6.01 -6.83 -18.75
N SER A 199 -5.72 -5.52 -18.78
CA SER A 199 -5.34 -4.74 -17.60
C SER A 199 -6.20 -3.49 -17.44
N THR A 200 -6.26 -2.95 -16.20
CA THR A 200 -7.09 -1.78 -15.87
C THR A 200 -6.44 -0.41 -16.13
N LEU A 201 -7.16 0.67 -15.79
CA LEU A 201 -6.78 2.07 -16.06
C LEU A 201 -6.04 2.78 -14.90
N PRO A 202 -4.86 3.35 -15.14
CA PRO A 202 -3.73 2.75 -15.84
C PRO A 202 -2.94 1.85 -14.87
N SER A 203 -3.10 0.54 -15.00
CA SER A 203 -2.34 -0.50 -14.30
C SER A 203 -1.67 -1.42 -15.33
N PRO A 204 -0.38 -1.78 -15.16
CA PRO A 204 0.26 -2.79 -16.01
C PRO A 204 -0.33 -4.19 -15.83
N GLY A 205 -0.97 -4.46 -14.69
CA GLY A 205 -1.65 -5.73 -14.44
C GLY A 205 -0.69 -6.92 -14.45
N ALA A 206 0.45 -6.81 -13.76
CA ALA A 206 1.46 -7.87 -13.79
C ALA A 206 1.11 -9.02 -12.86
N ALA A 207 0.63 -8.72 -11.64
CA ALA A 207 -0.08 -9.71 -10.86
C ALA A 207 -1.45 -9.96 -11.50
N ASP A 208 -2.17 -8.87 -11.81
CA ASP A 208 -3.60 -8.79 -12.13
C ASP A 208 -3.90 -8.70 -13.65
N ASP A 209 -4.17 -9.79 -14.37
CA ASP A 209 -4.08 -11.20 -13.94
C ASP A 209 -3.09 -12.02 -14.80
N LEU A 210 -1.95 -11.42 -15.14
CA LEU A 210 -0.91 -12.17 -15.86
C LEU A 210 -0.35 -13.35 -15.05
N VAL A 211 -0.51 -13.36 -13.72
CA VAL A 211 -0.19 -14.54 -12.91
C VAL A 211 -1.10 -15.71 -13.29
N GLY A 212 -2.43 -15.51 -13.36
CA GLY A 212 -3.36 -16.53 -13.83
C GLY A 212 -3.06 -17.01 -15.25
N VAL A 213 -2.82 -16.07 -16.18
CA VAL A 213 -2.45 -16.38 -17.58
C VAL A 213 -1.18 -17.22 -17.66
N ALA A 214 -0.13 -16.85 -16.92
CA ALA A 214 1.13 -17.57 -16.92
C ALA A 214 0.99 -18.97 -16.29
N VAL A 215 0.19 -19.09 -15.23
CA VAL A 215 -0.14 -20.38 -14.61
C VAL A 215 -0.85 -21.30 -15.61
N MET A 216 -1.79 -20.78 -16.39
CA MET A 216 -2.50 -21.53 -17.42
C MET A 216 -1.61 -21.99 -18.56
N LEU A 217 -0.69 -21.14 -19.05
CA LEU A 217 0.28 -21.51 -20.09
C LEU A 217 1.22 -22.64 -19.61
N GLU A 218 1.77 -22.53 -18.40
CA GLU A 218 2.60 -23.59 -17.83
C GLU A 218 1.80 -24.86 -17.53
N ALA A 219 0.55 -24.76 -17.05
CA ALA A 219 -0.31 -25.92 -16.81
C ALA A 219 -0.65 -26.65 -18.12
N LEU A 220 -0.93 -25.92 -19.21
CA LEU A 220 -1.13 -26.49 -20.54
C LEU A 220 0.13 -27.26 -21.00
N ARG A 221 1.33 -26.67 -20.82
CA ARG A 221 2.60 -27.32 -21.15
C ARG A 221 2.82 -28.59 -20.31
N VAL A 222 2.66 -28.50 -18.99
CA VAL A 222 2.93 -29.62 -18.08
C VAL A 222 1.97 -30.78 -18.34
N MET A 223 0.66 -30.50 -18.41
CA MET A 223 -0.33 -31.54 -18.65
C MET A 223 -0.24 -32.11 -20.07
N GLY A 224 0.02 -31.26 -21.08
CA GLY A 224 0.13 -31.70 -22.48
C GLY A 224 1.35 -32.57 -22.75
N MET A 225 2.45 -32.38 -22.02
CA MET A 225 3.67 -33.19 -22.15
C MET A 225 3.64 -34.46 -21.29
N GLY A 226 2.63 -34.61 -20.42
CA GLY A 226 2.50 -35.76 -19.53
C GLY A 226 2.04 -37.02 -20.26
N GLU A 227 2.46 -38.19 -19.80
CA GLU A 227 2.08 -39.48 -20.40
C GLU A 227 0.66 -39.97 -19.98
N ARG A 228 -0.01 -39.22 -19.12
CA ARG A 228 -1.25 -39.63 -18.48
C ARG A 228 -2.46 -39.41 -19.38
N LYS A 229 -3.33 -40.42 -19.51
CA LYS A 229 -4.63 -40.25 -20.18
C LYS A 229 -5.60 -39.38 -19.38
N LEU A 230 -6.31 -38.50 -20.08
CA LEU A 230 -7.27 -37.55 -19.51
C LEU A 230 -8.69 -38.10 -19.63
N THR A 231 -9.36 -38.38 -18.50
CA THR A 231 -10.76 -38.85 -18.53
C THR A 231 -11.74 -37.76 -18.93
N ASN A 232 -11.38 -36.51 -18.66
CA ASN A 232 -12.09 -35.30 -19.05
C ASN A 232 -11.09 -34.33 -19.68
N ALA A 233 -11.54 -33.53 -20.63
CA ALA A 233 -10.73 -32.49 -21.23
C ALA A 233 -10.50 -31.32 -20.26
N VAL A 234 -9.50 -30.50 -20.56
CA VAL A 234 -9.31 -29.20 -19.92
C VAL A 234 -9.53 -28.12 -20.97
N ILE A 235 -10.34 -27.12 -20.65
CA ILE A 235 -10.50 -25.92 -21.45
C ILE A 235 -9.78 -24.79 -20.72
N PHE A 236 -8.73 -24.25 -21.32
CA PHE A 236 -8.06 -23.03 -20.89
C PHE A 236 -8.70 -21.86 -21.63
N LEU A 237 -9.29 -20.93 -20.88
CA LEU A 237 -9.92 -19.72 -21.39
C LEU A 237 -9.10 -18.51 -20.96
N PHE A 238 -8.33 -17.96 -21.89
CA PHE A 238 -7.66 -16.67 -21.72
C PHE A 238 -8.61 -15.60 -22.25
N ASN A 239 -9.32 -14.94 -21.35
CA ASN A 239 -10.39 -14.03 -21.71
C ASN A 239 -9.94 -12.57 -21.61
N GLY A 240 -10.38 -11.74 -22.53
CA GLY A 240 -10.17 -10.29 -22.43
C GLY A 240 -11.29 -9.59 -21.65
N ALA A 241 -11.17 -8.27 -21.57
CA ALA A 241 -12.24 -7.37 -21.14
C ALA A 241 -12.90 -7.71 -19.78
N GLU A 242 -12.18 -8.32 -18.84
CA GLU A 242 -12.63 -8.49 -17.44
C GLU A 242 -12.78 -7.11 -16.80
N GLU A 243 -11.76 -6.26 -16.97
CA GLU A 243 -11.63 -4.95 -16.30
C GLU A 243 -12.67 -3.95 -16.79
N SER A 244 -13.28 -4.27 -17.93
CA SER A 244 -14.39 -3.53 -18.50
C SER A 244 -15.72 -3.85 -17.82
N LEU A 245 -15.76 -4.81 -16.89
CA LEU A 245 -16.88 -5.54 -16.27
C LEU A 245 -17.26 -6.86 -16.98
N GLN A 246 -16.31 -7.80 -17.10
CA GLN A 246 -16.49 -9.24 -17.39
C GLN A 246 -17.16 -9.59 -18.73
N ASP A 247 -16.79 -8.89 -19.81
CA ASP A 247 -17.46 -9.06 -21.11
C ASP A 247 -17.10 -10.37 -21.81
N ALA A 248 -15.83 -10.76 -21.81
CA ALA A 248 -15.40 -11.90 -22.63
C ALA A 248 -15.72 -13.26 -21.99
N SER A 249 -15.74 -13.36 -20.66
CA SER A 249 -16.25 -14.54 -19.96
C SER A 249 -17.75 -14.74 -20.20
N HIS A 250 -18.53 -13.65 -20.21
CA HIS A 250 -19.94 -13.67 -20.65
C HIS A 250 -20.07 -14.15 -22.10
N LEU A 251 -19.25 -13.63 -23.03
CA LEU A 251 -19.23 -14.05 -24.44
C LEU A 251 -18.96 -15.55 -24.58
N PHE A 252 -18.01 -16.11 -23.82
CA PHE A 252 -17.71 -17.53 -23.87
C PHE A 252 -18.91 -18.36 -23.40
N ILE A 253 -19.41 -18.09 -22.19
CA ILE A 253 -20.41 -18.96 -21.54
C ILE A 253 -21.80 -18.85 -22.17
N THR A 254 -22.09 -17.78 -22.90
CA THR A 254 -23.37 -17.61 -23.59
C THR A 254 -23.36 -18.08 -25.04
N GLN A 255 -22.22 -18.02 -25.73
CA GLN A 255 -22.18 -18.22 -27.19
C GLN A 255 -21.24 -19.33 -27.67
N HIS A 256 -20.16 -19.64 -26.95
CA HIS A 256 -19.15 -20.57 -27.48
C HIS A 256 -19.63 -22.03 -27.47
N PRO A 257 -19.44 -22.84 -28.55
CA PRO A 257 -19.93 -24.22 -28.59
C PRO A 257 -19.39 -25.13 -27.47
N LEU A 258 -18.15 -24.93 -27.03
CA LEU A 258 -17.54 -25.74 -25.96
C LEU A 258 -18.17 -25.54 -24.58
N ARG A 259 -18.99 -24.49 -24.38
CA ARG A 259 -19.67 -24.26 -23.10
C ARG A 259 -20.48 -25.46 -22.63
N HIS A 260 -21.04 -26.24 -23.57
CA HIS A 260 -21.90 -27.38 -23.27
C HIS A 260 -21.14 -28.59 -22.72
N SER A 261 -19.82 -28.67 -22.92
CA SER A 261 -18.97 -29.71 -22.30
C SER A 261 -18.46 -29.32 -20.91
N VAL A 262 -18.53 -28.05 -20.51
CA VAL A 262 -18.00 -27.60 -19.22
C VAL A 262 -18.85 -28.14 -18.07
N ARG A 263 -18.21 -28.71 -17.05
CA ARG A 263 -18.87 -29.25 -15.84
C ARG A 263 -18.43 -28.58 -14.54
N ALA A 264 -17.22 -28.04 -14.53
CA ALA A 264 -16.64 -27.32 -13.40
C ALA A 264 -15.76 -26.18 -13.89
N VAL A 265 -15.59 -25.15 -13.07
CA VAL A 265 -14.71 -24.00 -13.35
C VAL A 265 -13.70 -23.76 -12.22
N ILE A 266 -12.47 -23.42 -12.60
CA ILE A 266 -11.42 -22.89 -11.73
C ILE A 266 -11.10 -21.50 -12.29
N ASN A 267 -11.39 -20.45 -11.52
CA ASN A 267 -11.04 -19.08 -11.87
C ASN A 267 -9.79 -18.69 -11.09
N LEU A 268 -8.77 -18.22 -11.81
CA LEU A 268 -7.52 -17.72 -11.24
C LEU A 268 -7.56 -16.19 -11.33
N GLU A 269 -7.10 -15.54 -10.28
CA GLU A 269 -7.13 -14.09 -10.10
C GLU A 269 -5.93 -13.63 -9.26
N ALA A 270 -5.66 -12.33 -9.25
CA ALA A 270 -4.66 -11.78 -8.35
C ALA A 270 -4.96 -10.33 -7.97
N CYS A 271 -5.49 -10.13 -6.76
CA CYS A 271 -5.59 -8.80 -6.19
C CYS A 271 -4.39 -8.40 -5.31
N GLY A 272 -3.44 -9.31 -5.11
CA GLY A 272 -2.22 -9.11 -4.33
C GLY A 272 -1.00 -9.64 -5.06
N THR A 273 0.18 -9.19 -4.64
CA THR A 273 1.46 -9.59 -5.27
C THR A 273 2.19 -10.69 -4.50
N ASP A 274 1.73 -10.98 -3.28
CA ASP A 274 2.46 -11.78 -2.30
C ASP A 274 1.59 -12.95 -1.80
N GLY A 275 2.24 -13.89 -1.11
CA GLY A 275 1.55 -14.96 -0.38
C GLY A 275 1.02 -16.11 -1.23
N LYS A 276 0.19 -16.95 -0.59
CA LYS A 276 -0.47 -18.12 -1.20
C LYS A 276 -1.77 -17.70 -1.84
N GLU A 277 -2.18 -18.34 -2.94
CA GLU A 277 -3.53 -18.14 -3.46
C GLU A 277 -4.55 -18.72 -2.48
N ILE A 278 -5.57 -17.93 -2.18
CA ILE A 278 -6.67 -18.32 -1.32
C ILE A 278 -7.90 -18.61 -2.17
N VAL A 279 -8.59 -19.71 -1.88
CA VAL A 279 -9.95 -19.89 -2.39
C VAL A 279 -10.90 -19.05 -1.56
N PHE A 280 -11.44 -17.99 -2.17
CA PHE A 280 -12.36 -17.07 -1.50
C PHE A 280 -13.82 -17.32 -1.89
N GLN A 281 -14.10 -17.90 -3.05
CA GLN A 281 -15.44 -18.42 -3.39
C GLN A 281 -15.39 -19.89 -3.81
N ALA A 282 -16.37 -20.64 -3.31
CA ALA A 282 -16.62 -22.01 -3.75
C ALA A 282 -18.13 -22.25 -3.81
N THR A 283 -18.55 -23.04 -4.79
CA THR A 283 -19.98 -23.28 -5.09
C THR A 283 -20.42 -24.74 -4.95
N SER A 284 -19.51 -25.71 -4.76
CA SER A 284 -19.88 -27.09 -4.44
C SER A 284 -18.92 -27.81 -3.46
N PRO A 285 -19.43 -28.75 -2.64
CA PRO A 285 -18.61 -29.62 -1.79
C PRO A 285 -17.59 -30.47 -2.56
N GLU A 286 -17.94 -30.90 -3.77
CA GLU A 286 -17.11 -31.72 -4.65
C GLU A 286 -15.83 -30.99 -5.04
N MET A 287 -15.93 -29.69 -5.37
CA MET A 287 -14.78 -28.85 -5.68
C MET A 287 -13.90 -28.60 -4.45
N ILE A 288 -14.48 -28.46 -3.25
CA ILE A 288 -13.70 -28.39 -2.01
C ILE A 288 -12.95 -29.69 -1.70
N ARG A 289 -13.55 -30.86 -2.01
CA ARG A 289 -12.85 -32.14 -1.88
C ARG A 289 -11.74 -32.29 -2.92
N ALA A 290 -11.91 -31.74 -4.13
CA ALA A 290 -10.86 -31.67 -5.13
C ALA A 290 -9.70 -30.81 -4.63
N LEU A 291 -9.99 -29.63 -4.05
CA LEU A 291 -8.97 -28.78 -3.43
C LEU A 291 -8.20 -29.51 -2.32
N ALA A 292 -8.87 -30.34 -1.52
CA ALA A 292 -8.19 -31.14 -0.49
C ALA A 292 -7.16 -32.15 -1.03
N LYS A 293 -7.08 -32.36 -2.35
CA LYS A 293 -6.10 -33.23 -3.01
C LYS A 293 -4.85 -32.49 -3.48
N THR A 294 -4.81 -31.17 -3.40
CA THR A 294 -3.66 -30.37 -3.82
C THR A 294 -2.50 -30.48 -2.82
N PRO A 295 -1.25 -30.15 -3.21
CA PRO A 295 -0.11 -30.25 -2.31
C PRO A 295 -0.15 -29.25 -1.15
N SER A 296 -0.73 -28.06 -1.35
CA SER A 296 -0.76 -27.00 -0.34
C SER A 296 -2.08 -26.23 -0.36
N PRO A 297 -3.22 -26.86 -0.05
CA PRO A 297 -4.55 -26.23 -0.10
C PRO A 297 -4.67 -25.05 0.88
N TYR A 298 -5.05 -23.89 0.35
CA TYR A 298 -5.25 -22.67 1.13
C TYR A 298 -6.65 -22.08 0.89
N ALA A 299 -7.55 -22.26 1.86
CA ALA A 299 -8.93 -21.77 1.78
C ALA A 299 -9.56 -21.58 3.16
N THR A 300 -10.60 -20.75 3.23
CA THR A 300 -11.42 -20.60 4.44
C THR A 300 -12.87 -20.32 4.08
N ILE A 301 -13.79 -21.01 4.75
CA ILE A 301 -15.23 -20.75 4.61
C ILE A 301 -15.60 -19.30 4.95
N ILE A 302 -14.80 -18.64 5.79
CA ILE A 302 -15.07 -17.27 6.21
C ILE A 302 -14.98 -16.31 5.02
N ALA A 303 -13.99 -16.49 4.14
CA ALA A 303 -13.84 -15.68 2.94
C ALA A 303 -15.11 -15.80 2.08
N SER A 304 -15.59 -17.02 1.84
CA SER A 304 -16.83 -17.26 1.09
C SER A 304 -18.08 -16.69 1.75
N GLU A 305 -18.18 -16.70 3.09
CA GLU A 305 -19.30 -16.09 3.80
C GLU A 305 -19.28 -14.56 3.69
N ILE A 306 -18.10 -13.94 3.78
CA ILE A 306 -17.94 -12.50 3.70
C ILE A 306 -18.21 -11.97 2.29
N PHE A 307 -17.67 -12.62 1.25
CA PHE A 307 -17.95 -12.25 -0.13
C PHE A 307 -19.46 -12.31 -0.43
N LYS A 308 -20.17 -13.33 0.08
CA LYS A 308 -21.64 -13.44 -0.03
C LYS A 308 -22.41 -12.31 0.66
N THR A 309 -21.83 -11.61 1.64
CA THR A 309 -22.51 -10.48 2.28
C THR A 309 -22.53 -9.21 1.41
N GLY A 310 -21.70 -9.14 0.37
CA GLY A 310 -21.48 -7.91 -0.40
C GLY A 310 -20.66 -6.85 0.33
N LEU A 311 -20.11 -7.16 1.52
CA LEU A 311 -19.23 -6.24 2.26
C LEU A 311 -17.92 -5.97 1.51
N ILE A 312 -17.43 -6.96 0.76
CA ILE A 312 -16.30 -6.81 -0.15
C ILE A 312 -16.87 -6.49 -1.52
N ALA A 313 -16.61 -5.27 -1.99
CA ALA A 313 -17.08 -4.75 -3.26
C ALA A 313 -16.12 -5.22 -4.39
N SER A 314 -16.14 -6.52 -4.69
CA SER A 314 -15.28 -7.17 -5.70
C SER A 314 -16.06 -8.28 -6.39
N ASP A 315 -15.84 -8.45 -7.69
CA ASP A 315 -16.46 -9.47 -8.52
C ASP A 315 -15.45 -9.92 -9.58
N THR A 316 -15.60 -11.11 -10.13
CA THR A 316 -14.65 -11.72 -11.09
C THR A 316 -15.38 -12.43 -12.22
N ASP A 317 -14.67 -12.89 -13.23
CA ASP A 317 -15.24 -13.72 -14.31
C ASP A 317 -16.00 -14.95 -13.80
N PHE A 318 -15.66 -15.44 -12.60
CA PHE A 318 -16.36 -16.52 -11.93
C PHE A 318 -17.87 -16.31 -11.85
N ARG A 319 -18.33 -15.05 -11.66
CA ARG A 319 -19.77 -14.73 -11.65
C ARG A 319 -20.45 -15.11 -12.95
N GLN A 320 -19.83 -14.83 -14.10
CA GLN A 320 -20.44 -15.10 -15.40
C GLN A 320 -20.67 -16.60 -15.60
N PHE A 321 -19.71 -17.42 -15.18
CA PHE A 321 -19.81 -18.89 -15.26
C PHE A 321 -20.87 -19.46 -14.32
N VAL A 322 -21.01 -18.92 -13.11
CA VAL A 322 -22.03 -19.34 -12.15
C VAL A 322 -23.42 -18.89 -12.61
N GLN A 323 -23.58 -17.61 -12.98
CA GLN A 323 -24.87 -17.00 -13.32
C GLN A 323 -25.43 -17.50 -14.65
N TYR A 324 -24.63 -17.47 -15.72
CA TYR A 324 -25.10 -17.80 -17.07
C TYR A 324 -24.80 -19.26 -17.46
N GLY A 325 -23.78 -19.88 -16.86
CA GLY A 325 -23.41 -21.27 -17.10
C GLY A 325 -24.04 -22.27 -16.13
N ASN A 326 -24.57 -21.81 -14.99
CA ASN A 326 -24.98 -22.66 -13.86
C ASN A 326 -23.87 -23.66 -13.46
N LEU A 327 -22.61 -23.19 -13.51
CA LEU A 327 -21.44 -24.00 -13.22
C LEU A 327 -21.09 -23.97 -11.73
N THR A 328 -20.46 -25.05 -11.26
CA THR A 328 -19.83 -25.09 -9.94
C THR A 328 -18.31 -24.98 -10.07
N GLY A 329 -17.62 -24.48 -9.06
CA GLY A 329 -16.21 -24.16 -9.20
C GLY A 329 -15.55 -23.58 -7.96
N LEU A 330 -14.29 -23.18 -8.17
CA LEU A 330 -13.44 -22.48 -7.22
C LEU A 330 -13.01 -21.14 -7.83
N ASP A 331 -13.04 -20.09 -7.02
CA ASP A 331 -12.47 -18.79 -7.33
C ASP A 331 -11.28 -18.55 -6.41
N MET A 332 -10.10 -18.35 -7.00
CA MET A 332 -8.81 -18.44 -6.33
C MET A 332 -7.98 -17.21 -6.63
N ALA A 333 -7.52 -16.49 -5.60
CA ALA A 333 -6.76 -15.26 -5.79
C ALA A 333 -5.49 -15.18 -4.95
N LEU A 334 -4.42 -14.57 -5.47
CA LEU A 334 -3.41 -13.94 -4.61
C LEU A 334 -4.03 -12.69 -3.94
N VAL A 335 -3.84 -12.54 -2.63
CA VAL A 335 -4.50 -11.46 -1.85
C VAL A 335 -3.56 -10.67 -0.94
N GLN A 336 -2.40 -11.22 -0.56
CA GLN A 336 -1.49 -10.53 0.35
C GLN A 336 -0.79 -9.37 -0.37
N ASN A 337 -0.45 -8.31 0.39
CA ASN A 337 0.17 -7.10 -0.14
C ASN A 337 -0.65 -6.43 -1.26
N SER A 338 -1.98 -6.44 -1.16
CA SER A 338 -2.92 -5.90 -2.16
C SER A 338 -2.99 -4.36 -2.22
N TYR A 339 -1.98 -3.64 -1.71
CA TYR A 339 -1.87 -2.18 -1.84
C TYR A 339 -1.54 -1.73 -3.27
N ARG A 340 -0.91 -2.60 -4.06
CA ARG A 340 -0.48 -2.32 -5.43
C ARG A 340 -1.57 -2.56 -6.48
N TYR A 341 -2.62 -3.29 -6.11
CA TYR A 341 -3.76 -3.58 -6.96
C TYR A 341 -4.35 -2.33 -7.61
N HIS A 342 -4.64 -2.42 -8.91
CA HIS A 342 -5.13 -1.31 -9.75
C HIS A 342 -4.26 -0.05 -9.65
N THR A 343 -2.94 -0.20 -9.55
CA THR A 343 -1.99 0.93 -9.56
C THR A 343 -0.83 0.66 -10.51
N MET A 344 -0.11 1.73 -10.88
CA MET A 344 1.14 1.63 -11.64
C MET A 344 2.27 0.84 -10.94
N LEU A 345 2.09 0.45 -9.67
CA LEU A 345 3.06 -0.36 -8.92
C LEU A 345 2.85 -1.87 -9.08
N ASP A 346 1.77 -2.29 -9.75
CA ASP A 346 1.56 -3.69 -10.09
C ASP A 346 2.44 -4.10 -11.28
N THR A 347 3.71 -4.36 -10.98
CA THR A 347 4.75 -4.72 -11.94
C THR A 347 5.27 -6.13 -11.66
N ALA A 348 5.90 -6.77 -12.64
CA ALA A 348 6.40 -8.14 -12.49
C ALA A 348 7.42 -8.27 -11.33
N ASP A 349 8.21 -7.22 -11.07
CA ASP A 349 9.18 -7.19 -9.96
C ASP A 349 8.54 -7.06 -8.57
N ALA A 350 7.24 -6.75 -8.51
CA ALA A 350 6.47 -6.70 -7.28
C ALA A 350 6.10 -8.08 -6.74
N ILE A 351 6.04 -9.08 -7.62
CA ILE A 351 5.52 -10.42 -7.30
C ILE A 351 6.51 -11.16 -6.40
N GLN A 352 6.03 -11.64 -5.26
CA GLN A 352 6.86 -12.39 -4.32
C GLN A 352 7.27 -13.76 -4.92
N PRO A 353 8.58 -14.09 -4.91
CA PRO A 353 9.01 -15.41 -5.33
C PRO A 353 8.35 -16.53 -4.52
N GLY A 354 7.82 -17.54 -5.20
CA GLY A 354 7.15 -18.69 -4.62
C GLY A 354 5.62 -18.59 -4.64
N SER A 355 5.06 -17.38 -4.82
CA SER A 355 3.61 -17.18 -4.92
C SER A 355 3.05 -17.82 -6.19
N VAL A 356 3.71 -17.58 -7.33
CA VAL A 356 3.31 -18.16 -8.62
C VAL A 356 3.55 -19.67 -8.64
N GLN A 357 4.64 -20.17 -8.03
CA GLN A 357 4.87 -21.61 -7.87
C GLN A 357 3.76 -22.27 -7.05
N HIS A 358 3.28 -21.64 -5.96
CA HIS A 358 2.21 -22.18 -5.13
C HIS A 358 0.90 -22.31 -5.93
N MET A 359 0.50 -21.24 -6.64
CA MET A 359 -0.71 -21.26 -7.47
C MET A 359 -0.59 -22.27 -8.62
N GLY A 360 0.57 -22.35 -9.26
CA GLY A 360 0.85 -23.32 -10.32
C GLY A 360 0.77 -24.78 -9.86
N ASP A 361 1.48 -25.12 -8.78
CA ASP A 361 1.50 -26.48 -8.23
C ASP A 361 0.09 -26.93 -7.79
N ASN A 362 -0.70 -26.04 -7.16
CA ASN A 362 -2.07 -26.34 -6.76
C ASN A 362 -3.03 -26.46 -7.96
N THR A 363 -2.91 -25.59 -8.96
CA THR A 363 -3.75 -25.63 -10.17
C THR A 363 -3.52 -26.91 -10.96
N ILE A 364 -2.27 -27.31 -11.18
CA ILE A 364 -1.96 -28.57 -11.87
C ILE A 364 -2.51 -29.75 -11.08
N ALA A 365 -2.32 -29.80 -9.76
CA ALA A 365 -2.86 -30.89 -8.94
C ALA A 365 -4.39 -30.97 -8.97
N LEU A 366 -5.09 -29.82 -8.98
CA LEU A 366 -6.55 -29.76 -9.18
C LEU A 366 -6.97 -30.36 -10.52
N LEU A 367 -6.32 -29.95 -11.60
CA LEU A 367 -6.61 -30.42 -12.95
C LEU A 367 -6.30 -31.91 -13.10
N GLU A 368 -5.17 -32.35 -12.57
CA GLU A 368 -4.83 -33.75 -12.48
C GLU A 368 -5.90 -34.54 -11.73
N TYR A 369 -6.41 -34.08 -10.59
CA TYR A 369 -7.47 -34.80 -9.91
C TYR A 369 -8.78 -34.82 -10.72
N LEU A 370 -9.22 -33.68 -11.25
CA LEU A 370 -10.50 -33.55 -11.95
C LEU A 370 -10.53 -34.27 -13.32
N THR A 371 -9.38 -34.46 -13.94
CA THR A 371 -9.21 -35.24 -15.19
C THR A 371 -8.83 -36.70 -14.94
N SER A 372 -8.99 -37.19 -13.70
CA SER A 372 -8.66 -38.57 -13.32
C SER A 372 -9.89 -39.48 -13.30
N PRO A 373 -9.69 -40.81 -13.36
CA PRO A 373 -10.79 -41.76 -13.13
C PRO A 373 -11.47 -41.63 -11.76
N GLU A 374 -10.79 -41.03 -10.77
CA GLU A 374 -11.29 -40.82 -9.41
C GLU A 374 -12.20 -39.59 -9.25
N THR A 375 -12.36 -38.80 -10.32
CA THR A 375 -13.17 -37.59 -10.32
C THR A 375 -14.66 -37.88 -10.12
N SER A 376 -15.36 -36.92 -9.53
CA SER A 376 -16.82 -36.96 -9.35
C SER A 376 -17.61 -36.36 -10.51
N MET A 377 -16.93 -35.78 -11.52
CA MET A 377 -17.57 -35.15 -12.70
C MET A 377 -18.22 -36.14 -13.68
N GLY A 378 -18.00 -37.45 -13.49
CA GLY A 378 -18.46 -38.51 -14.39
C GLY A 378 -17.55 -38.66 -15.61
N ASN A 379 -17.44 -39.90 -16.13
CA ASN A 379 -16.58 -40.24 -17.29
C ASN A 379 -17.42 -40.60 -18.53
N SER A 380 -18.68 -40.12 -18.60
CA SER A 380 -19.66 -40.55 -19.61
C SER A 380 -19.60 -39.69 -20.87
N PRO A 381 -19.73 -40.30 -22.08
CA PRO A 381 -19.92 -39.57 -23.34
C PRO A 381 -21.31 -38.95 -23.48
N GLU A 382 -22.28 -39.33 -22.64
CA GLU A 382 -23.59 -38.67 -22.57
C GLU A 382 -23.53 -37.43 -21.66
N PRO A 383 -24.31 -36.36 -21.93
CA PRO A 383 -24.37 -35.18 -21.08
C PRO A 383 -24.78 -35.57 -19.66
N THR A 384 -23.82 -35.68 -18.76
CA THR A 384 -24.11 -35.78 -17.33
C THR A 384 -24.56 -34.41 -16.83
N PRO A 385 -25.56 -34.35 -15.94
CA PRO A 385 -25.90 -33.09 -15.30
C PRO A 385 -24.66 -32.47 -14.64
N ASN A 386 -24.58 -31.14 -14.58
CA ASN A 386 -23.51 -30.42 -13.88
C ASN A 386 -23.30 -31.03 -12.49
N LEU A 387 -22.07 -30.91 -11.96
CA LEU A 387 -21.79 -31.26 -10.57
C LEU A 387 -22.91 -30.68 -9.69
N PRO A 388 -23.50 -31.47 -8.77
CA PRO A 388 -24.63 -31.01 -7.97
C PRO A 388 -24.29 -29.66 -7.32
N SER A 389 -25.05 -28.62 -7.65
CA SER A 389 -24.94 -27.33 -7.01
C SER A 389 -25.55 -27.42 -5.60
N ALA A 390 -24.86 -28.11 -4.70
CA ALA A 390 -25.21 -28.10 -3.29
C ALA A 390 -24.68 -26.81 -2.66
N PRO A 391 -25.50 -26.06 -1.91
CA PRO A 391 -25.04 -24.85 -1.24
C PRO A 391 -23.77 -25.12 -0.43
N THR A 392 -22.71 -24.34 -0.63
CA THR A 392 -21.47 -24.49 0.16
C THR A 392 -21.68 -24.28 1.65
N SER A 393 -22.80 -23.67 2.07
CA SER A 393 -23.24 -23.61 3.47
C SER A 393 -23.47 -24.98 4.12
N HIS A 394 -23.45 -26.08 3.35
CA HIS A 394 -23.51 -27.45 3.85
C HIS A 394 -22.13 -28.09 4.11
N THR A 395 -21.03 -27.43 3.78
CA THR A 395 -19.67 -27.93 3.98
C THR A 395 -18.85 -26.91 4.74
N ILE A 396 -18.16 -27.33 5.80
CA ILE A 396 -17.23 -26.50 6.55
C ILE A 396 -15.82 -26.86 6.12
N PHE A 397 -15.04 -25.85 5.74
CA PHE A 397 -13.66 -26.02 5.30
C PHE A 397 -12.77 -24.87 5.76
N PHE A 398 -11.53 -25.19 6.10
CA PHE A 398 -10.50 -24.20 6.41
C PHE A 398 -9.10 -24.84 6.38
N SER A 399 -8.11 -24.01 6.06
CA SER A 399 -6.69 -24.33 6.20
C SER A 399 -6.19 -23.98 7.59
N ALA A 400 -5.28 -24.80 8.11
CA ALA A 400 -4.57 -24.59 9.36
C ALA A 400 -3.07 -24.80 9.15
N PHE A 401 -2.25 -24.13 9.98
CA PHE A 401 -0.78 -24.21 9.92
C PHE A 401 -0.23 -23.83 8.54
N GLY A 402 -0.70 -22.72 7.96
CA GLY A 402 -0.23 -22.24 6.67
C GLY A 402 -0.54 -23.18 5.49
N GLY A 403 -1.66 -23.91 5.52
CA GLY A 403 -2.07 -24.81 4.44
C GLY A 403 -1.55 -26.24 4.55
N LYS A 404 -0.70 -26.56 5.54
CA LYS A 404 -0.19 -27.92 5.75
C LYS A 404 -1.27 -28.91 6.22
N VAL A 405 -2.34 -28.40 6.85
CA VAL A 405 -3.51 -29.20 7.25
C VAL A 405 -4.76 -28.54 6.67
N PHE A 406 -5.52 -29.30 5.89
CA PHE A 406 -6.80 -28.86 5.35
C PHE A 406 -7.93 -29.69 5.93
N VAL A 407 -8.88 -29.02 6.56
CA VAL A 407 -9.99 -29.65 7.26
C VAL A 407 -11.26 -29.44 6.43
N VAL A 408 -11.95 -30.52 6.08
CA VAL A 408 -13.22 -30.50 5.36
C VAL A 408 -14.20 -31.47 6.00
N TYR A 409 -15.42 -31.02 6.33
CA TYR A 409 -16.48 -31.88 6.86
C TYR A 409 -17.87 -31.33 6.54
N SER A 410 -18.87 -32.22 6.54
CA SER A 410 -20.25 -31.84 6.26
C SER A 410 -20.89 -31.12 7.44
N ARG A 411 -21.94 -30.34 7.18
CA ARG A 411 -22.77 -29.72 8.23
C ARG A 411 -23.44 -30.75 9.12
N ALA A 412 -23.79 -31.93 8.61
CA ALA A 412 -24.32 -33.03 9.44
C ALA A 412 -23.26 -33.54 10.43
N THR A 413 -22.02 -33.71 9.96
CA THR A 413 -20.86 -34.04 10.81
C THR A 413 -20.62 -32.95 11.84
N ALA A 414 -20.73 -31.67 11.44
CA ALA A 414 -20.62 -30.52 12.34
C ALA A 414 -21.71 -30.55 13.42
N THR A 415 -22.97 -30.81 13.07
CA THR A 415 -24.08 -30.95 14.03
C THR A 415 -23.77 -32.03 15.07
N LEU A 416 -23.30 -33.21 14.62
CA LEU A 416 -22.92 -34.29 15.53
C LEU A 416 -21.73 -33.89 16.43
N ALA A 417 -20.67 -33.36 15.83
CA ALA A 417 -19.45 -32.98 16.55
C ALA A 417 -19.70 -31.87 17.58
N TYR A 418 -20.43 -30.82 17.20
CA TYR A 418 -20.78 -29.72 18.10
C TYR A 418 -21.79 -30.16 19.16
N GLY A 419 -22.71 -31.07 18.84
CA GLY A 419 -23.60 -31.71 19.82
C GLY A 419 -22.84 -32.54 20.86
N ILE A 420 -21.87 -33.36 20.42
CA ILE A 420 -20.98 -34.12 21.31
C ILE A 420 -20.15 -33.18 22.17
N LEU A 421 -19.56 -32.13 21.58
CA LEU A 421 -18.81 -31.10 22.31
C LEU A 421 -19.69 -30.45 23.40
N ALA A 422 -20.94 -30.12 23.08
CA ALA A 422 -21.88 -29.56 24.03
C ALA A 422 -22.26 -30.53 25.15
N ALA A 423 -22.51 -31.80 24.82
CA ALA A 423 -22.79 -32.84 25.81
C ALA A 423 -21.60 -33.08 26.74
N LEU A 424 -20.38 -33.18 26.21
CA LEU A 424 -19.17 -33.34 27.00
C LEU A 424 -18.91 -32.10 27.88
N THR A 425 -19.12 -30.90 27.33
CA THR A 425 -19.05 -29.66 28.11
C THR A 425 -20.04 -29.71 29.27
N ALA A 426 -21.29 -30.08 29.03
CA ALA A 426 -22.32 -30.18 30.07
C ALA A 426 -21.95 -31.23 31.14
N VAL A 427 -21.43 -32.39 30.75
CA VAL A 427 -20.99 -33.44 31.69
C VAL A 427 -19.82 -32.97 32.56
N VAL A 428 -18.76 -32.45 31.93
CA VAL A 428 -17.57 -31.97 32.66
C VAL A 428 -17.92 -30.81 33.60
N VAL A 429 -18.71 -29.85 33.12
CA VAL A 429 -19.15 -28.71 33.93
C VAL A 429 -20.06 -29.17 35.08
N SER A 430 -21.01 -30.07 34.84
CA SER A 430 -21.92 -30.57 35.88
C SER A 430 -21.19 -31.38 36.96
N ASP A 431 -20.22 -32.22 36.57
CA ASP A 431 -19.42 -33.03 37.51
C ASP A 431 -18.45 -32.18 38.34
N ARG A 432 -17.85 -31.13 37.74
CA ARG A 432 -16.74 -30.39 38.36
C ARG A 432 -17.10 -29.03 38.96
N VAL A 433 -18.28 -28.49 38.64
CA VAL A 433 -18.80 -27.28 39.27
C VAL A 433 -19.76 -27.64 40.39
N ASP A 434 -19.40 -27.29 41.63
CA ASP A 434 -20.33 -27.37 42.77
C ASP A 434 -21.28 -26.16 42.75
N TRP A 435 -22.33 -26.25 41.94
CA TRP A 435 -23.34 -25.20 41.77
C TRP A 435 -24.01 -24.80 43.09
N SER A 436 -24.04 -25.68 44.09
CA SER A 436 -24.65 -25.41 45.39
C SER A 436 -23.81 -24.46 46.26
N LYS A 437 -22.48 -24.51 46.11
CA LYS A 437 -21.55 -23.69 46.91
C LYS A 437 -21.02 -22.48 46.14
N ASP A 438 -20.60 -22.68 44.90
CA ASP A 438 -19.87 -21.69 44.10
C ASP A 438 -20.67 -21.20 42.88
N GLY A 439 -21.97 -21.55 42.79
CA GLY A 439 -22.81 -21.25 41.62
C GLY A 439 -22.90 -19.76 41.27
N ARG A 440 -22.87 -18.89 42.28
CA ARG A 440 -22.86 -17.43 42.06
C ARG A 440 -21.61 -16.96 41.30
N ALA A 441 -20.43 -17.48 41.65
CA ALA A 441 -19.17 -17.10 40.99
C ALA A 441 -19.14 -17.59 39.53
N HIS A 442 -19.62 -18.81 39.27
CA HIS A 442 -19.71 -19.37 37.92
C HIS A 442 -20.73 -18.65 37.05
N LEU A 443 -21.90 -18.29 37.60
CA LEU A 443 -22.91 -17.50 36.88
C LEU A 443 -22.37 -16.11 36.51
N LEU A 444 -21.70 -15.45 37.45
CA LEU A 444 -21.05 -14.16 37.19
C LEU A 444 -19.93 -14.27 36.16
N ALA A 445 -19.18 -15.37 36.13
CA ALA A 445 -18.12 -15.60 35.15
C ALA A 445 -18.69 -15.83 33.73
N ILE A 446 -19.80 -16.57 33.58
CA ILE A 446 -20.48 -16.76 32.28
C ILE A 446 -20.92 -15.40 31.70
N VAL A 447 -21.64 -14.60 32.49
CA VAL A 447 -22.04 -13.24 32.09
C VAL A 447 -20.81 -12.33 31.90
N GLY A 448 -19.78 -12.57 32.70
CA GLY A 448 -18.47 -11.92 32.62
C GLY A 448 -17.81 -12.08 31.26
N VAL A 449 -17.80 -13.30 30.69
CA VAL A 449 -17.20 -13.56 29.37
C VAL A 449 -17.96 -12.83 28.26
N LEU A 450 -19.29 -12.91 28.25
CA LEU A 450 -20.12 -12.18 27.28
C LEU A 450 -19.87 -10.67 27.35
N GLY A 451 -19.90 -10.10 28.56
CA GLY A 451 -19.65 -8.69 28.74
C GLY A 451 -18.20 -8.28 28.45
N SER A 452 -17.21 -9.16 28.64
CA SER A 452 -15.83 -8.93 28.19
C SER A 452 -15.71 -8.86 26.67
N MET A 453 -16.47 -9.66 25.93
CA MET A 453 -16.52 -9.58 24.46
C MET A 453 -17.10 -8.24 24.00
N VAL A 454 -18.25 -7.84 24.56
CA VAL A 454 -18.89 -6.56 24.24
C VAL A 454 -17.98 -5.38 24.64
N ALA A 455 -17.37 -5.43 25.82
CA ALA A 455 -16.45 -4.39 26.28
C ALA A 455 -15.17 -4.33 25.45
N SER A 456 -14.67 -5.46 24.94
CA SER A 456 -13.52 -5.52 24.03
C SER A 456 -13.81 -4.76 22.74
N ILE A 457 -14.94 -5.08 22.09
CA ILE A 457 -15.40 -4.40 20.88
C ILE A 457 -15.63 -2.92 21.15
N ALA A 458 -16.36 -2.58 22.22
CA ALA A 458 -16.67 -1.19 22.56
C ALA A 458 -15.41 -0.35 22.82
N SER A 459 -14.43 -0.88 23.56
CA SER A 459 -13.18 -0.16 23.82
C SER A 459 -12.31 0.03 22.58
N ALA A 460 -12.24 -0.98 21.69
CA ALA A 460 -11.56 -0.84 20.40
C ALA A 460 -12.23 0.24 19.53
N ASN A 461 -13.56 0.25 19.47
CA ASN A 461 -14.34 1.23 18.71
C ASN A 461 -14.28 2.64 19.33
N ALA A 462 -14.13 2.76 20.65
CA ALA A 462 -13.87 4.04 21.29
C ALA A 462 -12.53 4.63 20.82
N VAL A 463 -11.51 3.80 20.60
CA VAL A 463 -10.26 4.24 19.99
C VAL A 463 -10.44 4.56 18.51
N ALA A 464 -11.20 3.76 17.75
CA ALA A 464 -11.52 4.10 16.36
C ALA A 464 -12.20 5.47 16.25
N PHE A 465 -13.18 5.76 17.13
CA PHE A 465 -13.82 7.08 17.22
C PHE A 465 -12.82 8.19 17.57
N LEU A 466 -11.96 7.95 18.56
CA LEU A 466 -10.93 8.90 18.97
C LEU A 466 -9.96 9.21 17.82
N THR A 467 -9.44 8.20 17.12
CA THR A 467 -8.47 8.39 16.03
C THR A 467 -9.12 9.02 14.80
N SER A 468 -10.27 8.52 14.36
CA SER A 468 -10.95 8.98 13.14
C SER A 468 -11.66 10.31 13.33
N THR A 469 -12.49 10.44 14.37
CA THR A 469 -13.43 11.56 14.53
C THR A 469 -12.83 12.68 15.37
N VAL A 470 -12.09 12.36 16.44
CA VAL A 470 -11.53 13.39 17.35
C VAL A 470 -10.19 13.93 16.83
N PHE A 471 -9.28 13.05 16.40
CA PHE A 471 -7.97 13.45 15.91
C PHE A 471 -7.91 13.66 14.38
N GLY A 472 -8.94 13.26 13.62
CA GLY A 472 -8.94 13.37 12.17
C GLY A 472 -7.87 12.50 11.48
N LYS A 473 -7.37 11.45 12.15
CA LYS A 473 -6.32 10.55 11.67
C LYS A 473 -6.87 9.15 11.41
N SER A 474 -7.83 9.09 10.50
CA SER A 474 -8.37 7.83 9.98
C SER A 474 -7.26 6.96 9.40
N MET A 475 -7.42 5.63 9.51
CA MET A 475 -6.52 4.62 8.93
C MET A 475 -5.04 4.78 9.31
N SER A 476 -4.75 5.31 10.51
CA SER A 476 -3.36 5.49 10.97
C SER A 476 -2.52 4.19 10.99
N TRP A 477 -3.16 3.04 10.94
CA TRP A 477 -2.58 1.70 10.92
C TRP A 477 -2.34 1.12 9.51
N PHE A 478 -2.71 1.80 8.43
CA PHE A 478 -2.78 1.22 7.07
C PHE A 478 -1.49 0.63 6.49
N ARG A 479 -0.31 1.13 6.90
CA ARG A 479 0.99 0.74 6.28
C ARG A 479 1.44 -0.70 6.53
N GLN A 480 0.82 -1.41 7.47
CA GLN A 480 1.12 -2.81 7.74
C GLN A 480 -0.12 -3.49 8.29
N GLU A 481 -0.33 -4.73 7.86
CA GLU A 481 -1.45 -5.60 8.21
C GLU A 481 -1.55 -5.84 9.71
N THR A 482 -0.40 -5.83 10.41
CA THR A 482 -0.34 -6.09 11.87
C THR A 482 -0.52 -4.85 12.74
N PHE A 483 -0.43 -3.63 12.19
CA PHE A 483 -0.61 -2.40 12.97
C PHE A 483 -1.98 -2.23 13.64
N PRO A 484 -3.11 -2.68 13.06
CA PRO A 484 -4.38 -2.75 13.77
C PRO A 484 -4.32 -3.48 15.11
N LEU A 485 -3.53 -4.56 15.21
CA LEU A 485 -3.35 -5.28 16.48
C LEU A 485 -2.64 -4.41 17.50
N MET A 486 -1.70 -3.58 17.07
CA MET A 486 -0.99 -2.67 17.95
C MET A 486 -1.88 -1.52 18.42
N LEU A 487 -2.71 -0.96 17.53
CA LEU A 487 -3.58 0.18 17.83
C LEU A 487 -4.83 -0.23 18.64
N PHE A 488 -5.57 -1.22 18.16
CA PHE A 488 -6.86 -1.61 18.72
C PHE A 488 -6.78 -2.79 19.71
N GLY A 489 -5.72 -3.59 19.66
CA GLY A 489 -5.52 -4.75 20.54
C GLY A 489 -5.41 -4.39 22.03
N PRO A 490 -4.51 -3.47 22.45
CA PRO A 490 -4.41 -3.10 23.87
C PRO A 490 -5.71 -2.51 24.44
N PRO A 491 -6.43 -1.61 23.75
CA PRO A 491 -7.75 -1.13 24.18
C PRO A 491 -8.81 -2.24 24.27
N ALA A 492 -8.82 -3.17 23.31
CA ALA A 492 -9.72 -4.33 23.33
C ALA A 492 -9.50 -5.19 24.58
N LEU A 493 -8.24 -5.54 24.87
CA LEU A 493 -7.87 -6.27 26.08
C LEU A 493 -8.19 -5.46 27.35
N LEU A 494 -7.95 -4.15 27.35
CA LEU A 494 -8.30 -3.27 28.46
C LEU A 494 -9.80 -3.31 28.77
N GLY A 495 -10.66 -3.19 27.75
CA GLY A 495 -12.11 -3.30 27.89
C GLY A 495 -12.53 -4.63 28.50
N ALA A 496 -11.96 -5.73 27.98
CA ALA A 496 -12.22 -7.07 28.49
C ALA A 496 -11.83 -7.21 29.99
N VAL A 497 -10.66 -6.72 30.38
CA VAL A 497 -10.15 -6.77 31.77
C VAL A 497 -10.92 -5.83 32.70
N LEU A 498 -11.31 -4.64 32.24
CA LEU A 498 -12.15 -3.70 33.00
C LEU A 498 -13.45 -4.37 33.41
N TRP A 499 -14.09 -5.07 32.47
CA TRP A 499 -15.30 -5.83 32.75
C TRP A 499 -15.05 -6.94 33.77
N GLN A 500 -13.99 -7.73 33.58
CA GLN A 500 -13.63 -8.79 34.54
C GLN A 500 -13.35 -8.24 35.94
N TYR A 501 -12.68 -7.10 36.06
CA TYR A 501 -12.34 -6.50 37.34
C TYR A 501 -13.57 -5.95 38.07
N PHE A 502 -14.32 -5.05 37.42
CA PHE A 502 -15.44 -4.37 38.06
C PHE A 502 -16.71 -5.20 38.14
N PHE A 503 -16.99 -6.00 37.12
CA PHE A 503 -18.22 -6.79 37.07
C PHE A 503 -18.09 -8.10 37.85
N VAL A 504 -17.04 -8.87 37.58
CA VAL A 504 -16.85 -10.22 38.11
C VAL A 504 -16.09 -10.20 39.44
N ALA A 505 -14.82 -9.76 39.42
CA ALA A 505 -13.93 -9.90 40.57
C ALA A 505 -14.43 -9.15 41.81
N ASN A 506 -14.87 -7.89 41.68
CA ASN A 506 -15.37 -7.10 42.81
C ASN A 506 -16.66 -7.64 43.46
N ARG A 507 -17.42 -8.51 42.76
CA ARG A 507 -18.65 -9.12 43.30
C ARG A 507 -18.41 -10.50 43.92
N VAL A 508 -17.25 -11.10 43.66
CA VAL A 508 -16.87 -12.44 44.16
C VAL A 508 -15.80 -12.34 45.24
N ARG A 509 -14.87 -11.39 45.13
CA ARG A 509 -13.78 -11.20 46.09
C ARG A 509 -14.25 -10.50 47.35
N SER A 510 -13.63 -10.87 48.47
CA SER A 510 -13.89 -10.23 49.76
C SER A 510 -13.11 -8.91 49.87
N PRO A 511 -13.71 -7.79 50.35
CA PRO A 511 -13.05 -6.49 50.44
C PRO A 511 -11.82 -6.46 51.36
N ILE A 512 -11.76 -7.37 52.34
CA ILE A 512 -10.67 -7.53 53.31
C ILE A 512 -10.29 -9.01 53.37
N ALA A 513 -9.62 -9.50 52.32
CA ALA A 513 -9.18 -10.89 52.23
C ALA A 513 -7.77 -11.08 52.83
N THR A 514 -7.57 -12.16 53.59
CA THR A 514 -6.23 -12.63 53.98
C THR A 514 -5.49 -13.23 52.77
N ILE A 515 -4.16 -13.31 52.79
CA ILE A 515 -3.36 -13.89 51.69
C ILE A 515 -3.86 -15.28 51.24
N PRO A 516 -4.19 -16.23 52.15
CA PRO A 516 -4.73 -17.54 51.74
C PRO A 516 -6.13 -17.46 51.12
N GLN A 517 -6.93 -16.48 51.52
CA GLN A 517 -8.29 -16.26 51.02
C GLN A 517 -8.29 -15.64 49.63
N ASP A 518 -7.44 -14.63 49.37
CA ASP A 518 -7.27 -14.07 48.02
C ASP A 518 -6.74 -15.11 47.02
N ALA A 519 -5.84 -15.99 47.46
CA ALA A 519 -5.36 -17.11 46.66
C ALA A 519 -6.48 -18.12 46.32
N ALA A 520 -7.37 -18.42 47.27
CA ALA A 520 -8.50 -19.31 47.05
C ALA A 520 -9.58 -18.69 46.14
N GLU A 521 -9.91 -17.42 46.35
CA GLU A 521 -10.85 -16.66 45.51
C GLU A 521 -10.32 -16.50 44.07
N SER A 522 -9.01 -16.28 43.92
CA SER A 522 -8.35 -16.18 42.61
C SER A 522 -8.33 -17.50 41.85
N ALA A 523 -8.06 -18.62 42.52
CA ALA A 523 -8.16 -19.95 41.91
C ALA A 523 -9.61 -20.31 41.53
N LEU A 524 -10.60 -19.87 42.32
CA LEU A 524 -12.01 -20.02 41.97
C LEU A 524 -12.37 -19.19 40.72
N LEU A 525 -11.97 -17.91 40.67
CA LEU A 525 -12.25 -17.04 39.52
C LEU A 525 -11.54 -17.46 38.24
N GLU A 526 -10.30 -17.96 38.34
CA GLU A 526 -9.55 -18.53 37.22
C GLU A 526 -10.31 -19.72 36.61
N HIS A 527 -10.73 -20.68 37.44
CA HIS A 527 -11.50 -21.85 36.99
C HIS A 527 -12.90 -21.47 36.49
N ALA A 528 -13.63 -20.62 37.23
CA ALA A 528 -14.96 -20.16 36.84
C ALA A 528 -14.96 -19.38 35.52
N SER A 529 -13.93 -18.58 35.25
CA SER A 529 -13.78 -17.87 33.97
C SER A 529 -13.51 -18.82 32.82
N LEU A 530 -12.68 -19.85 33.02
CA LEU A 530 -12.46 -20.89 32.00
C LEU A 530 -13.75 -21.66 31.72
N VAL A 531 -14.46 -22.09 32.76
CA VAL A 531 -15.77 -22.76 32.62
C VAL A 531 -16.76 -21.85 31.88
N GLY A 532 -16.86 -20.59 32.28
CA GLY A 532 -17.73 -19.61 31.64
C GLY A 532 -17.41 -19.42 30.16
N GLN A 533 -16.12 -19.41 29.81
CA GLN A 533 -15.67 -19.27 28.43
C GLN A 533 -15.91 -20.53 27.59
N THR A 534 -15.73 -21.72 28.16
CA THR A 534 -16.12 -22.98 27.51
C THR A 534 -17.63 -23.00 27.21
N ILE A 535 -18.47 -22.61 28.18
CA ILE A 535 -19.93 -22.54 27.99
C ILE A 535 -20.28 -21.51 26.91
N TYR A 536 -19.69 -20.31 26.98
CA TYR A 536 -19.93 -19.25 26.00
C TYR A 536 -19.55 -19.70 24.58
N ASN A 537 -18.33 -20.19 24.38
CA ASN A 537 -17.86 -20.63 23.06
C ASN A 537 -18.71 -21.78 22.52
N THR A 538 -19.08 -22.75 23.35
CA THR A 538 -19.98 -23.85 22.96
C THR A 538 -21.38 -23.31 22.59
N ALA A 539 -21.94 -22.39 23.37
CA ALA A 539 -23.24 -21.80 23.09
C ALA A 539 -23.25 -20.98 21.79
N VAL A 540 -22.23 -20.14 21.58
CA VAL A 540 -22.05 -19.36 20.33
C VAL A 540 -21.85 -20.30 19.16
N THR A 541 -21.07 -21.37 19.31
CA THR A 541 -20.90 -22.40 18.26
C THR A 541 -22.25 -22.99 17.86
N LEU A 542 -23.06 -23.43 18.82
CA LEU A 542 -24.38 -24.01 18.55
C LEU A 542 -25.35 -23.01 17.93
N PHE A 543 -25.35 -21.77 18.41
CA PHE A 543 -26.21 -20.70 17.89
C PHE A 543 -25.82 -20.28 16.48
N ALA A 544 -24.54 -20.01 16.22
CA ALA A 544 -24.05 -19.69 14.88
C ALA A 544 -24.31 -20.84 13.90
N HIS A 545 -24.07 -22.09 14.31
CA HIS A 545 -24.35 -23.28 13.51
C HIS A 545 -25.85 -23.48 13.24
N SER A 546 -26.74 -23.15 14.18
CA SER A 546 -28.19 -23.23 13.95
C SER A 546 -28.67 -22.18 12.95
N LEU A 547 -28.04 -21.01 12.92
CA LEU A 547 -28.27 -19.97 11.90
C LEU A 547 -27.61 -20.30 10.55
N GLY A 548 -26.73 -21.31 10.50
CA GLY A 548 -26.04 -21.73 9.28
C GLY A 548 -24.78 -20.98 8.94
N VAL A 549 -24.17 -20.36 9.94
CA VAL A 549 -22.86 -19.74 9.87
C VAL A 549 -21.77 -20.81 9.99
N GLY A 550 -21.08 -21.09 8.90
CA GLY A 550 -20.00 -22.06 8.80
C GLY A 550 -18.74 -21.66 9.59
N SER A 551 -18.49 -20.35 9.76
CA SER A 551 -17.41 -19.82 10.60
C SER A 551 -17.55 -20.11 12.11
N ALA A 552 -18.64 -20.77 12.55
CA ALA A 552 -18.82 -21.29 13.91
C ALA A 552 -17.67 -22.18 14.40
N TYR A 553 -16.91 -22.80 13.49
CA TYR A 553 -15.75 -23.65 13.84
C TYR A 553 -14.66 -22.90 14.63
N LEU A 554 -14.53 -21.58 14.47
CA LEU A 554 -13.58 -20.77 15.25
C LEU A 554 -13.89 -20.82 16.75
N PHE A 555 -15.17 -20.72 17.11
CA PHE A 555 -15.61 -20.86 18.49
C PHE A 555 -15.55 -22.32 18.95
N ALA A 556 -15.80 -23.27 18.05
CA ALA A 556 -15.73 -24.70 18.35
C ALA A 556 -14.29 -25.14 18.71
N THR A 557 -13.29 -24.70 17.93
CA THR A 557 -11.87 -24.99 18.19
C THR A 557 -11.41 -24.38 19.51
N SER A 558 -11.84 -23.15 19.80
CA SER A 558 -11.64 -22.49 21.09
C SER A 558 -12.28 -23.29 22.25
N ALA A 559 -13.53 -23.73 22.10
CA ALA A 559 -14.25 -24.55 23.07
C ALA A 559 -13.60 -25.91 23.31
N VAL A 560 -13.18 -26.62 22.26
CA VAL A 560 -12.50 -27.93 22.36
C VAL A 560 -11.26 -27.82 23.24
N SER A 561 -10.42 -26.81 23.04
CA SER A 561 -9.23 -26.68 23.87
C SER A 561 -9.53 -26.21 25.28
N ASN A 562 -10.51 -25.34 25.49
CA ASN A 562 -10.91 -24.97 26.84
C ASN A 562 -11.42 -26.20 27.60
N LEU A 563 -12.17 -27.07 26.92
CA LEU A 563 -12.63 -28.34 27.45
C LEU A 563 -11.47 -29.31 27.73
N LEU A 564 -10.50 -29.45 26.81
CA LEU A 564 -9.29 -30.25 27.04
C LEU A 564 -8.50 -29.73 28.24
N ALA A 565 -8.38 -28.40 28.38
CA ALA A 565 -7.77 -27.78 29.54
C ALA A 565 -8.52 -28.14 30.83
N LEU A 566 -9.84 -28.06 30.85
CA LEU A 566 -10.64 -28.48 32.00
C LEU A 566 -10.43 -29.98 32.32
N ILE A 567 -10.46 -30.85 31.30
CA ILE A 567 -10.29 -32.30 31.49
C ILE A 567 -8.91 -32.63 32.08
N VAL A 568 -7.84 -32.10 31.49
CA VAL A 568 -6.47 -32.36 31.94
C VAL A 568 -6.26 -31.86 33.38
N ASN A 569 -6.81 -30.69 33.70
CA ASN A 569 -6.64 -30.12 35.03
C ASN A 569 -7.45 -30.83 36.10
N ASP A 570 -8.74 -31.06 35.83
CA ASP A 570 -9.68 -31.55 36.83
C ASP A 570 -9.62 -33.09 36.99
N TYR A 571 -9.23 -33.83 35.94
CA TYR A 571 -9.19 -35.29 35.95
C TYR A 571 -7.77 -35.87 35.99
N LEU A 572 -6.81 -35.34 35.20
CA LEU A 572 -5.48 -35.96 35.05
C LEU A 572 -4.46 -35.46 36.10
N LEU A 573 -4.33 -34.15 36.29
CA LEU A 573 -3.18 -33.58 37.00
C LEU A 573 -3.44 -33.26 38.48
N ARG A 574 -4.65 -32.85 38.86
CA ARG A 574 -4.91 -32.36 40.23
C ARG A 574 -6.31 -32.71 40.77
N ARG A 575 -6.46 -33.91 41.34
CA ARG A 575 -7.71 -34.39 42.01
C ARG A 575 -8.28 -33.52 43.14
N LYS A 576 -7.55 -32.52 43.69
CA LYS A 576 -7.96 -31.72 44.86
C LYS A 576 -7.65 -30.20 44.78
N SER A 577 -7.13 -29.69 43.66
CA SER A 577 -6.66 -28.29 43.54
C SER A 577 -7.18 -27.65 42.25
N ARG A 578 -7.72 -26.42 42.35
CA ARG A 578 -8.40 -25.66 41.28
C ARG A 578 -7.45 -24.92 40.32
N GLY A 579 -6.17 -25.27 40.24
CA GLY A 579 -5.18 -24.51 39.44
C GLY A 579 -4.88 -25.12 38.07
N LEU A 580 -4.85 -24.30 37.02
CA LEU A 580 -4.62 -24.71 35.62
C LEU A 580 -3.13 -24.97 35.28
N HIS A 581 -2.86 -26.06 34.56
CA HIS A 581 -1.53 -26.59 34.21
C HIS A 581 -1.07 -26.19 32.81
N LEU A 582 0.17 -25.67 32.76
CA LEU A 582 0.87 -24.96 31.68
C LEU A 582 0.90 -25.55 30.26
N MET A 583 0.55 -26.82 30.05
CA MET A 583 0.68 -27.50 28.75
C MET A 583 -0.61 -27.55 27.95
N THR A 584 -1.74 -27.09 28.51
CA THR A 584 -3.07 -27.14 27.87
C THR A 584 -3.40 -25.89 27.02
N TYR A 585 -2.39 -25.10 26.61
CA TYR A 585 -2.55 -23.73 26.08
C TYR A 585 -2.18 -23.56 24.61
N SER A 586 -1.66 -24.59 23.94
CA SER A 586 -0.98 -24.43 22.64
C SER A 586 -1.92 -24.47 21.43
N LEU A 587 -2.98 -25.26 21.45
CA LEU A 587 -3.75 -25.60 20.24
C LEU A 587 -4.64 -24.46 19.69
N PRO A 588 -5.43 -23.72 20.50
CA PRO A 588 -6.27 -22.62 20.00
C PRO A 588 -5.48 -21.39 19.62
N LEU A 589 -4.35 -21.18 20.27
CA LEU A 589 -3.49 -20.06 19.98
C LEU A 589 -3.03 -20.14 18.52
N LEU A 590 -2.67 -21.33 18.05
CA LEU A 590 -2.23 -21.55 16.67
C LEU A 590 -3.36 -21.27 15.66
N VAL A 591 -4.53 -21.87 15.86
CA VAL A 591 -5.67 -21.70 14.92
C VAL A 591 -6.24 -20.27 14.96
N GLY A 592 -6.30 -19.66 16.14
CA GLY A 592 -6.83 -18.32 16.31
C GLY A 592 -5.90 -17.21 15.83
N VAL A 593 -4.58 -17.39 15.98
CA VAL A 593 -3.58 -16.49 15.39
C VAL A 593 -3.61 -16.57 13.86
N GLU A 594 -3.66 -17.79 13.30
CA GLU A 594 -3.80 -17.99 11.85
C GLU A 594 -5.03 -17.26 11.29
N GLY A 595 -6.19 -17.43 11.92
CA GLY A 595 -7.41 -16.73 11.53
C GLY A 595 -7.24 -15.22 11.57
N MET A 596 -6.73 -14.68 12.68
CA MET A 596 -6.50 -13.23 12.84
C MET A 596 -5.57 -12.67 11.75
N ILE A 597 -4.46 -13.34 11.45
CA ILE A 597 -3.49 -12.87 10.44
C ILE A 597 -4.11 -12.91 9.06
N GLY A 598 -4.72 -14.03 8.65
CA GLY A 598 -5.35 -14.13 7.33
C GLY A 598 -6.47 -13.10 7.11
N PHE A 599 -7.18 -12.74 8.18
CA PHE A 599 -8.15 -11.63 8.12
C PHE A 599 -7.51 -10.27 7.92
N LEU A 600 -6.43 -9.98 8.63
CA LEU A 600 -5.74 -8.69 8.52
C LEU A 600 -5.10 -8.55 7.14
N ASP A 601 -4.48 -9.61 6.63
CA ASP A 601 -3.91 -9.67 5.28
C ASP A 601 -4.95 -9.36 4.19
N LEU A 602 -6.19 -9.83 4.36
CA LEU A 602 -7.28 -9.57 3.43
C LEU A 602 -7.86 -8.15 3.59
N PHE A 603 -8.19 -7.74 4.81
CA PHE A 603 -9.00 -6.53 5.04
C PHE A 603 -8.18 -5.25 5.13
N VAL A 604 -6.96 -5.28 5.66
CA VAL A 604 -6.19 -4.06 5.90
C VAL A 604 -5.89 -3.33 4.59
N PRO A 605 -5.33 -3.96 3.55
CA PRO A 605 -5.12 -3.27 2.28
C PRO A 605 -6.44 -2.94 1.55
N LEU A 606 -7.46 -3.79 1.71
CA LEU A 606 -8.80 -3.58 1.12
C LEU A 606 -9.43 -2.27 1.58
N THR A 607 -9.19 -1.85 2.82
CA THR A 607 -9.73 -0.58 3.35
C THR A 607 -9.31 0.66 2.55
N GLY A 608 -8.19 0.58 1.81
CA GLY A 608 -7.75 1.64 0.89
C GLY A 608 -8.51 1.70 -0.44
N ARG A 609 -9.58 0.90 -0.61
CA ARG A 609 -10.45 0.89 -1.80
C ARG A 609 -11.93 0.63 -1.50
N MET A 610 -12.36 0.75 -0.24
CA MET A 610 -13.77 0.55 0.16
C MET A 610 -14.67 1.79 -0.09
N GLY A 611 -14.11 2.87 -0.61
CA GLY A 611 -14.83 4.13 -0.83
C GLY A 611 -14.82 5.04 0.40
N ALA A 612 -15.31 6.25 0.21
CA ALA A 612 -15.19 7.31 1.20
C ALA A 612 -16.14 7.17 2.41
N ASP A 613 -17.31 6.59 2.18
CA ASP A 613 -18.36 6.44 3.21
C ASP A 613 -18.18 5.20 4.10
N ALA A 614 -17.23 4.32 3.74
CA ALA A 614 -17.00 3.10 4.50
C ALA A 614 -16.36 3.40 5.87
N PRO A 615 -16.95 2.94 7.00
CA PRO A 615 -16.43 3.18 8.34
C PRO A 615 -15.27 2.22 8.67
N VAL A 616 -14.18 2.28 7.88
CA VAL A 616 -13.08 1.29 7.88
C VAL A 616 -12.38 1.11 9.22
N ASP A 617 -12.16 2.20 9.97
CA ASP A 617 -11.55 2.12 11.31
C ASP A 617 -12.43 1.33 12.30
N PHE A 618 -13.75 1.50 12.22
CA PHE A 618 -14.70 0.77 13.07
C PHE A 618 -14.78 -0.70 12.66
N ILE A 619 -14.80 -0.99 11.35
CA ILE A 619 -14.78 -2.37 10.85
C ILE A 619 -13.56 -3.12 11.40
N ILE A 620 -12.36 -2.54 11.23
CA ILE A 620 -11.11 -3.15 11.71
C ILE A 620 -11.07 -3.24 13.25
N ALA A 621 -11.55 -2.22 13.97
CA ALA A 621 -11.62 -2.26 15.43
C ALA A 621 -12.58 -3.35 15.96
N ILE A 622 -13.74 -3.54 15.32
CA ILE A 622 -14.67 -4.64 15.64
C ILE A 622 -13.97 -5.98 15.41
N LEU A 623 -13.31 -6.16 14.27
CA LEU A 623 -12.62 -7.40 13.93
C LEU A 623 -11.51 -7.73 14.93
N VAL A 624 -10.62 -6.77 15.24
CA VAL A 624 -9.55 -6.96 16.25
C VAL A 624 -10.14 -7.23 17.64
N GLY A 625 -11.18 -6.49 18.03
CA GLY A 625 -11.82 -6.65 19.34
C GLY A 625 -12.54 -7.99 19.51
N ALA A 626 -13.23 -8.47 18.47
CA ALA A 626 -13.98 -9.72 18.48
C ALA A 626 -13.06 -10.95 18.34
N LEU A 627 -12.20 -10.96 17.32
CA LEU A 627 -11.31 -12.08 17.03
C LEU A 627 -10.15 -12.16 18.03
N GLY A 628 -9.73 -11.05 18.65
CA GLY A 628 -8.61 -11.03 19.59
C GLY A 628 -8.82 -11.93 20.81
N LEU A 629 -10.05 -11.96 21.36
CA LEU A 629 -10.38 -12.85 22.48
C LEU A 629 -10.58 -14.31 22.06
N VAL A 630 -10.97 -14.54 20.80
CA VAL A 630 -11.04 -15.90 20.22
C VAL A 630 -9.62 -16.44 19.98
N ALA A 631 -8.69 -15.59 19.52
CA ALA A 631 -7.29 -15.92 19.29
C ALA A 631 -6.50 -16.15 20.59
N LEU A 632 -6.92 -15.52 21.70
CA LEU A 632 -6.30 -15.64 23.02
C LEU A 632 -7.28 -16.20 24.06
N PRO A 633 -7.76 -17.46 23.91
CA PRO A 633 -8.88 -17.95 24.71
C PRO A 633 -8.54 -18.17 26.19
N MET A 634 -7.27 -18.10 26.60
CA MET A 634 -6.87 -18.20 28.01
C MET A 634 -6.60 -16.84 28.67
N PHE A 635 -6.76 -15.75 27.93
CA PHE A 635 -6.51 -14.40 28.44
C PHE A 635 -7.43 -14.05 29.63
N LEU A 636 -8.73 -14.30 29.54
CA LEU A 636 -9.68 -13.97 30.60
C LEU A 636 -9.42 -14.77 31.90
N PRO A 637 -9.23 -16.11 31.87
CA PRO A 637 -8.80 -16.87 33.05
C PRO A 637 -7.52 -16.34 33.70
N PHE A 638 -6.51 -15.97 32.90
CA PHE A 638 -5.23 -15.49 33.40
C PHE A 638 -5.31 -14.16 34.14
N CYS A 639 -6.28 -13.31 33.82
CA CYS A 639 -6.49 -12.06 34.52
C CYS A 639 -6.74 -12.27 36.02
N HIS A 640 -7.27 -13.42 36.41
CA HIS A 640 -7.60 -13.76 37.80
C HIS A 640 -6.53 -14.58 38.53
N ARG A 641 -5.53 -15.12 37.82
CA ARG A 641 -4.60 -16.14 38.34
C ARG A 641 -3.76 -15.70 39.53
N TRP A 642 -3.31 -14.44 39.60
CA TRP A 642 -2.35 -13.95 40.62
C TRP A 642 -2.94 -12.92 41.61
N GLY A 643 -4.20 -13.03 41.99
CA GLY A 643 -4.78 -12.14 43.00
C GLY A 643 -5.32 -10.83 42.45
N ALA A 644 -6.07 -10.10 43.27
CA ALA A 644 -6.67 -8.81 42.90
C ALA A 644 -5.65 -7.74 42.55
N SER A 645 -4.50 -7.77 43.23
CA SER A 645 -3.39 -6.86 42.96
C SER A 645 -2.82 -7.03 41.56
N PHE A 646 -2.78 -8.26 41.03
CA PHE A 646 -2.32 -8.50 39.67
C PHE A 646 -3.33 -7.98 38.64
N THR A 647 -4.61 -8.32 38.78
CA THR A 647 -5.66 -7.84 37.86
C THR A 647 -5.68 -6.31 37.78
N ALA A 648 -5.54 -5.62 38.93
CA ALA A 648 -5.46 -4.16 38.98
C ALA A 648 -4.20 -3.61 38.30
N ARG A 649 -3.02 -4.23 38.52
CA ARG A 649 -1.78 -3.84 37.83
C ARG A 649 -1.84 -4.08 36.33
N LEU A 650 -2.46 -5.18 35.89
CA LEU A 650 -2.68 -5.50 34.49
C LEU A 650 -3.57 -4.44 33.83
N LEU A 651 -4.62 -3.98 34.51
CA LEU A 651 -5.49 -2.89 34.05
C LEU A 651 -4.70 -1.59 33.89
N VAL A 652 -3.88 -1.21 34.86
CA VAL A 652 -3.01 -0.02 34.77
C VAL A 652 -2.01 -0.16 33.62
N PHE A 653 -1.41 -1.34 33.46
CA PHE A 653 -0.50 -1.63 32.34
C PHE A 653 -1.19 -1.51 30.99
N LEU A 654 -2.37 -2.12 30.82
CA LEU A 654 -3.15 -2.07 29.58
C LEU A 654 -3.67 -0.66 29.29
N ALA A 655 -4.00 0.13 30.32
CA ALA A 655 -4.34 1.54 30.16
C ALA A 655 -3.12 2.34 29.67
N PHE A 656 -1.95 2.13 30.27
CA PHE A 656 -0.72 2.78 29.83
C PHE A 656 -0.33 2.37 28.40
N THR A 657 -0.40 1.09 28.04
CA THR A 657 -0.09 0.63 26.69
C THR A 657 -1.11 1.10 25.66
N SER A 658 -2.39 1.20 26.02
CA SER A 658 -3.43 1.79 25.16
C SER A 658 -3.15 3.26 24.88
N ILE A 659 -2.85 4.04 25.93
CA ILE A 659 -2.49 5.46 25.79
C ILE A 659 -1.22 5.63 24.97
N PHE A 660 -0.18 4.82 25.24
CA PHE A 660 1.06 4.84 24.48
C PHE A 660 0.84 4.48 23.01
N SER A 661 0.05 3.45 22.73
CA SER A 661 -0.26 3.01 21.37
C SER A 661 -1.00 4.10 20.59
N VAL A 662 -2.08 4.65 21.16
CA VAL A 662 -2.78 5.79 20.57
C VAL A 662 -1.82 6.97 20.37
N GLY A 663 -1.02 7.32 21.37
CA GLY A 663 -0.02 8.39 21.25
C GLY A 663 1.01 8.13 20.14
N TRP A 664 1.42 6.88 19.93
CA TRP A 664 2.35 6.47 18.89
C TRP A 664 1.75 6.71 17.49
N PHE A 665 0.54 6.22 17.22
CA PHE A 665 -0.11 6.38 15.92
C PHE A 665 -0.61 7.81 15.67
N MET A 666 -0.94 8.55 16.73
CA MET A 666 -1.45 9.93 16.60
C MET A 666 -0.35 11.00 16.51
N ARG A 667 0.91 10.68 16.80
CA ARG A 667 2.00 11.68 16.77
C ARG A 667 2.08 12.44 15.44
N PRO A 668 2.43 13.74 15.43
CA PRO A 668 2.47 14.53 14.20
C PRO A 668 3.39 13.98 13.10
N SER A 669 4.46 13.25 13.46
CA SER A 669 5.40 12.65 12.51
C SER A 669 4.94 11.32 11.89
N TRP A 670 3.80 10.78 12.31
CA TRP A 670 3.26 9.52 11.78
C TRP A 670 2.38 9.78 10.56
N SER A 671 2.75 9.19 9.44
CA SER A 671 1.96 9.17 8.20
C SER A 671 1.15 7.87 8.11
N GLN A 672 0.00 7.88 7.45
CA GLN A 672 -0.76 6.67 7.14
C GLN A 672 -0.26 5.98 5.86
N TYR A 673 0.50 6.68 5.03
CA TYR A 673 0.97 6.20 3.73
C TYR A 673 2.49 6.30 3.61
N ASP A 674 3.06 5.47 2.75
CA ASP A 674 4.46 5.54 2.34
C ASP A 674 4.64 5.07 0.87
N ALA A 675 5.88 4.87 0.44
CA ALA A 675 6.19 4.54 -0.95
C ALA A 675 5.69 3.15 -1.39
N GLN A 676 5.50 2.22 -0.45
CA GLN A 676 5.01 0.87 -0.72
C GLN A 676 3.50 0.76 -0.46
N HIS A 677 2.95 1.67 0.35
CA HIS A 677 1.54 1.74 0.73
C HIS A 677 0.97 3.12 0.37
N PRO A 678 0.88 3.47 -0.94
CA PRO A 678 0.51 4.81 -1.35
C PRO A 678 -0.99 5.07 -1.15
N LYS A 679 -1.35 6.35 -1.03
CA LYS A 679 -2.73 6.79 -1.21
C LYS A 679 -3.11 6.59 -2.68
N ARG A 680 -4.28 6.01 -2.93
CA ARG A 680 -4.80 5.81 -4.28
C ARG A 680 -5.62 7.02 -4.72
N LEU A 681 -5.20 7.61 -5.83
CA LEU A 681 -5.85 8.75 -6.46
C LEU A 681 -6.15 8.41 -7.92
N LEU A 682 -7.39 8.63 -8.33
CA LEU A 682 -7.77 8.62 -9.73
C LEU A 682 -7.69 10.06 -10.23
N VAL A 683 -7.08 10.24 -11.41
CA VAL A 683 -6.91 11.54 -12.02
C VAL A 683 -7.46 11.46 -13.44
N LEU A 684 -8.46 12.28 -13.71
CA LEU A 684 -9.08 12.40 -15.02
C LEU A 684 -8.83 13.80 -15.57
N HIS A 685 -8.24 13.87 -16.75
CA HIS A 685 -8.20 15.12 -17.51
C HIS A 685 -9.33 15.08 -18.55
N MET A 686 -10.25 16.03 -18.48
CA MET A 686 -11.47 16.09 -19.27
C MET A 686 -11.44 17.24 -20.27
N GLU A 687 -11.89 16.97 -21.48
CA GLU A 687 -12.18 17.95 -22.52
C GLU A 687 -13.68 17.96 -22.83
N ASN A 688 -14.33 19.11 -22.67
CA ASN A 688 -15.75 19.27 -22.98
C ASN A 688 -15.94 19.81 -24.41
N THR A 689 -16.25 18.92 -25.35
CA THR A 689 -16.41 19.24 -26.77
C THR A 689 -17.73 19.93 -27.11
N THR A 690 -18.66 20.06 -26.16
CA THR A 690 -19.96 20.73 -26.39
C THR A 690 -19.88 22.25 -26.27
N THR A 691 -18.71 22.78 -25.87
CA THR A 691 -18.46 24.22 -25.66
C THR A 691 -17.56 24.78 -26.77
N SER A 692 -17.68 26.09 -27.04
CA SER A 692 -16.88 26.77 -28.06
C SER A 692 -16.28 28.06 -27.50
N PRO A 693 -14.95 28.15 -27.28
CA PRO A 693 -13.96 27.06 -27.43
C PRO A 693 -14.15 25.95 -26.38
N PRO A 694 -13.60 24.73 -26.60
CA PRO A 694 -13.70 23.63 -25.64
C PRO A 694 -13.15 23.98 -24.25
N GLU A 695 -13.92 23.67 -23.21
CA GLU A 695 -13.51 23.76 -21.82
C GLU A 695 -12.67 22.54 -21.40
N PHE A 696 -11.70 22.77 -20.52
CA PHE A 696 -10.83 21.73 -19.97
C PHE A 696 -10.90 21.71 -18.45
N HIS A 697 -11.11 20.52 -17.89
CA HIS A 697 -11.13 20.32 -16.43
C HIS A 697 -10.15 19.22 -16.03
N LEU A 698 -9.64 19.33 -14.82
CA LEU A 698 -8.96 18.24 -14.15
C LEU A 698 -9.86 17.75 -13.01
N HIS A 699 -10.05 16.45 -12.91
CA HIS A 699 -10.76 15.83 -11.81
C HIS A 699 -9.79 14.94 -11.03
N VAL A 700 -9.83 15.06 -9.71
CA VAL A 700 -9.05 14.21 -8.82
C VAL A 700 -10.01 13.54 -7.85
N ALA A 701 -9.92 12.22 -7.76
CA ALA A 701 -10.75 11.42 -6.88
C ALA A 701 -9.91 10.54 -5.96
N SER A 702 -10.41 10.27 -4.76
CA SER A 702 -9.83 9.26 -3.87
C SER A 702 -10.80 8.11 -3.69
N VAL A 703 -10.23 6.90 -3.65
CA VAL A 703 -10.92 5.62 -3.41
C VAL A 703 -10.92 5.21 -1.93
N ASP A 704 -10.33 6.02 -1.05
CA ASP A 704 -10.36 5.81 0.40
C ASP A 704 -11.06 6.97 1.14
N GLY A 705 -11.40 6.74 2.41
CA GLY A 705 -12.14 7.69 3.23
C GLY A 705 -11.29 8.77 3.93
N ILE A 706 -10.00 8.92 3.61
CA ILE A 706 -9.20 9.98 4.22
C ILE A 706 -9.39 11.29 3.45
N PRO A 707 -9.85 12.39 4.10
CA PRO A 707 -9.93 13.70 3.47
C PRO A 707 -8.60 14.13 2.87
N PHE A 708 -8.63 14.64 1.64
CA PHE A 708 -7.43 14.93 0.87
C PHE A 708 -7.46 16.27 0.14
N PHE A 709 -8.39 17.16 0.51
CA PHE A 709 -8.52 18.49 -0.09
C PHE A 709 -7.20 19.28 -0.06
N ASP A 710 -6.48 19.27 1.07
CA ASP A 710 -5.20 19.96 1.18
C ASP A 710 -4.15 19.42 0.20
N LEU A 711 -4.16 18.11 -0.05
CA LEU A 711 -3.31 17.45 -1.05
C LEU A 711 -3.71 17.87 -2.47
N VAL A 712 -5.01 17.92 -2.78
CA VAL A 712 -5.47 18.40 -4.10
C VAL A 712 -5.07 19.86 -4.31
N LYS A 713 -5.33 20.71 -3.32
CA LYS A 713 -5.03 22.14 -3.36
C LYS A 713 -3.53 22.38 -3.53
N SER A 714 -2.67 21.64 -2.81
CA SER A 714 -1.21 21.78 -2.93
C SER A 714 -0.70 21.24 -4.27
N ALA A 715 -1.19 20.08 -4.73
CA ALA A 715 -0.77 19.47 -6.00
C ALA A 715 -1.15 20.34 -7.21
N THR A 716 -2.32 20.99 -7.14
CA THR A 716 -2.88 21.83 -8.21
C THR A 716 -2.47 23.31 -8.13
N ALA A 717 -1.78 23.75 -7.07
CA ALA A 717 -1.40 25.15 -6.88
C ALA A 717 -0.60 25.73 -8.07
N GLY A 718 -1.11 26.78 -8.71
CA GLY A 718 -0.47 27.39 -9.90
C GLY A 718 -0.58 26.56 -11.18
N LEU A 719 -1.39 25.49 -11.18
CA LEU A 719 -1.85 24.79 -12.39
C LEU A 719 -3.28 25.19 -12.78
N THR A 720 -4.02 25.81 -11.85
CA THR A 720 -5.41 26.25 -12.03
C THR A 720 -5.50 27.67 -12.59
N ALA A 721 -6.68 28.08 -13.06
CA ALA A 721 -6.92 29.47 -13.44
C ALA A 721 -6.68 30.41 -12.22
N PRO A 722 -6.25 31.68 -12.43
CA PRO A 722 -6.04 32.63 -11.33
C PRO A 722 -7.28 32.69 -10.42
N GLU A 723 -7.07 32.63 -9.10
CA GLU A 723 -8.12 32.66 -8.07
C GLU A 723 -9.06 31.44 -7.98
N SER A 724 -8.93 30.46 -8.88
CA SER A 724 -9.75 29.24 -8.83
C SER A 724 -9.22 28.22 -7.81
N VAL A 725 -10.15 27.60 -7.08
CA VAL A 725 -9.90 26.60 -6.04
C VAL A 725 -10.57 25.28 -6.46
N PRO A 726 -10.00 24.10 -6.13
CA PRO A 726 -10.69 22.83 -6.37
C PRO A 726 -12.09 22.82 -5.76
N GLU A 727 -13.11 22.47 -6.54
CA GLU A 727 -14.51 22.40 -6.13
C GLU A 727 -14.88 20.94 -5.85
N PRO A 728 -15.45 20.61 -4.68
CA PRO A 728 -15.94 19.25 -4.44
C PRO A 728 -17.11 18.94 -5.38
N THR A 729 -17.08 17.76 -6.00
CA THR A 729 -18.16 17.27 -6.85
C THR A 729 -18.92 16.15 -6.15
N LEU A 730 -20.24 16.14 -6.32
CA LEU A 730 -21.10 15.09 -5.79
C LEU A 730 -21.04 13.91 -6.77
N ALA A 731 -20.59 12.76 -6.29
CA ALA A 731 -20.64 11.52 -7.06
C ALA A 731 -22.03 10.91 -6.95
N ASP A 732 -22.98 11.41 -7.74
CA ASP A 732 -24.33 10.87 -7.86
C ASP A 732 -24.60 10.33 -9.26
N ASP A 733 -25.78 9.77 -9.50
CA ASP A 733 -26.14 9.20 -10.81
C ASP A 733 -26.24 10.27 -11.92
N LEU A 734 -26.27 11.56 -11.59
CA LEU A 734 -26.36 12.67 -12.54
C LEU A 734 -24.98 13.23 -12.93
N SER A 735 -23.93 12.85 -12.21
CA SER A 735 -22.55 13.28 -12.46
C SER A 735 -21.95 12.59 -13.69
N VAL A 736 -22.04 13.26 -14.85
CA VAL A 736 -21.51 12.78 -16.14
C VAL A 736 -19.99 12.61 -16.18
N ASP A 737 -19.27 13.31 -15.31
CA ASP A 737 -17.81 13.48 -15.42
C ASP A 737 -17.04 12.16 -15.29
N TRP A 738 -17.62 11.19 -14.57
CA TRP A 738 -16.99 9.91 -14.25
C TRP A 738 -17.76 8.69 -14.81
N ASP A 739 -18.68 8.90 -15.76
CA ASP A 739 -19.54 7.85 -16.32
C ASP A 739 -18.75 6.67 -16.91
N VAL A 740 -17.56 6.93 -17.47
CA VAL A 740 -16.64 5.91 -18.03
C VAL A 740 -16.25 4.80 -17.05
N ILE A 741 -16.22 5.10 -15.75
CA ILE A 741 -15.92 4.15 -14.67
C ILE A 741 -17.13 3.89 -13.76
N TYR A 742 -18.34 4.30 -14.16
CA TYR A 742 -19.56 3.95 -13.45
C TYR A 742 -19.74 2.41 -13.42
N PRO A 743 -20.13 1.80 -12.28
CA PRO A 743 -20.66 2.42 -11.06
C PRO A 743 -19.61 2.73 -9.99
N VAL A 744 -18.33 2.44 -10.23
CA VAL A 744 -17.24 2.69 -9.26
C VAL A 744 -17.16 4.17 -8.87
N SER A 745 -17.51 5.06 -9.81
CA SER A 745 -17.57 6.50 -9.58
C SER A 745 -18.43 6.91 -8.38
N GLN A 746 -19.48 6.16 -8.05
CA GLN A 746 -20.42 6.45 -6.96
C GLN A 746 -19.77 6.35 -5.56
N PHE A 747 -18.62 5.68 -5.45
CA PHE A 747 -17.94 5.47 -4.17
C PHE A 747 -16.75 6.41 -3.95
N LEU A 748 -16.57 7.38 -4.85
CA LEU A 748 -15.43 8.29 -4.87
C LEU A 748 -15.73 9.63 -4.22
N THR A 749 -14.77 10.16 -3.46
CA THR A 749 -14.74 11.59 -3.15
C THR A 749 -13.99 12.31 -4.27
N THR A 750 -14.67 13.20 -4.99
CA THR A 750 -14.17 13.81 -6.23
C THR A 750 -14.04 15.34 -6.07
N TYR A 751 -13.03 15.91 -6.73
CA TYR A 751 -12.85 17.35 -6.87
C TYR A 751 -12.70 17.70 -8.35
N ARG A 752 -13.44 18.71 -8.80
CA ARG A 752 -13.28 19.34 -10.12
C ARG A 752 -12.40 20.57 -9.99
N ILE A 753 -11.45 20.69 -10.90
CA ILE A 753 -10.46 21.75 -10.94
C ILE A 753 -10.55 22.44 -12.31
N PRO A 754 -10.99 23.70 -12.38
CA PRO A 754 -11.05 24.42 -13.64
C PRO A 754 -9.63 24.74 -14.14
N LEU A 755 -9.37 24.43 -15.42
CA LEU A 755 -8.11 24.76 -16.07
C LEU A 755 -8.24 26.04 -16.90
N PRO A 756 -7.14 26.77 -17.15
CA PRO A 756 -7.15 27.90 -18.07
C PRO A 756 -7.64 27.49 -19.47
N PRO A 757 -8.40 28.35 -20.17
CA PRO A 757 -8.86 28.03 -21.52
C PRO A 757 -7.67 27.82 -22.48
N PRO A 758 -7.82 26.97 -23.49
CA PRO A 758 -6.76 26.70 -24.46
C PRO A 758 -6.49 27.95 -25.32
N ALA A 759 -5.38 27.94 -26.08
CA ALA A 759 -5.15 28.97 -27.08
C ALA A 759 -6.32 29.03 -28.08
N VAL A 760 -6.70 30.23 -28.53
CA VAL A 760 -7.83 30.46 -29.46
C VAL A 760 -7.71 29.65 -30.78
N THR A 761 -6.50 29.21 -31.12
CA THR A 761 -6.19 28.40 -32.30
C THR A 761 -6.39 26.90 -32.10
N TYR A 762 -6.74 26.43 -30.89
CA TYR A 762 -6.94 25.01 -30.62
C TYR A 762 -8.28 24.53 -31.20
N SER A 763 -8.22 23.47 -31.99
CA SER A 763 -9.39 22.71 -32.45
C SER A 763 -9.29 21.29 -31.92
N SER A 764 -10.34 20.83 -31.26
CA SER A 764 -10.41 19.46 -30.77
C SER A 764 -10.35 18.48 -31.95
N PRO A 765 -9.54 17.40 -31.89
CA PRO A 765 -9.60 16.34 -32.89
C PRO A 765 -10.91 15.53 -32.81
N TRP A 766 -11.66 15.67 -31.72
CA TRP A 766 -12.87 14.88 -31.44
C TRP A 766 -14.16 15.52 -31.97
N LEU A 767 -14.16 16.81 -32.27
CA LEU A 767 -15.36 17.54 -32.73
C LEU A 767 -15.98 16.92 -33.99
N ASP A 768 -15.15 16.54 -34.96
CA ASP A 768 -15.62 15.96 -36.22
C ASP A 768 -15.66 14.42 -36.21
N THR A 769 -15.02 13.78 -35.21
CA THR A 769 -14.80 12.34 -35.21
C THR A 769 -15.68 11.59 -34.21
N PHE A 770 -15.90 12.16 -33.01
CA PHE A 770 -16.81 11.61 -32.01
C PHE A 770 -18.21 12.21 -32.16
N GLN A 771 -19.09 11.53 -32.89
CA GLN A 771 -20.41 12.04 -33.25
C GLN A 771 -21.54 11.16 -32.73
N VAL A 772 -22.55 11.79 -32.13
CA VAL A 772 -23.82 11.15 -31.75
C VAL A 772 -24.86 11.50 -32.81
N SER A 773 -25.36 10.50 -33.52
CA SER A 773 -26.34 10.68 -34.60
C SER A 773 -27.58 9.81 -34.40
N VAL A 774 -28.70 10.25 -34.97
CA VAL A 774 -29.95 9.48 -34.98
C VAL A 774 -30.17 8.91 -36.37
N LYS A 775 -30.18 7.59 -36.51
CA LYS A 775 -30.43 6.91 -37.80
C LYS A 775 -31.90 6.95 -38.17
N GLN A 776 -32.79 6.73 -37.20
CA GLN A 776 -34.23 6.69 -37.44
C GLN A 776 -35.05 7.06 -36.20
N ILE A 777 -36.19 7.72 -36.42
CA ILE A 777 -37.20 7.98 -35.40
C ILE A 777 -38.53 7.38 -35.87
N ARG A 778 -39.24 6.69 -34.97
CA ARG A 778 -40.57 6.12 -35.23
C ARG A 778 -41.54 6.50 -34.11
N LEU A 779 -42.67 7.10 -34.45
CA LEU A 779 -43.74 7.46 -33.49
C LEU A 779 -44.89 6.45 -33.53
N ASN A 780 -45.38 6.05 -32.35
CA ASN A 780 -46.57 5.22 -32.22
C ASN A 780 -47.70 6.01 -31.56
N ALA A 781 -48.72 6.37 -32.34
CA ALA A 781 -49.83 7.19 -31.85
C ALA A 781 -50.77 6.46 -30.88
N VAL A 782 -50.87 5.14 -30.97
CA VAL A 782 -51.75 4.35 -30.09
C VAL A 782 -51.14 4.22 -28.70
N LYS A 783 -49.83 3.96 -28.63
CA LYS A 783 -49.11 3.77 -27.36
C LYS A 783 -48.50 5.05 -26.81
N GLN A 784 -48.51 6.14 -27.59
CA GLN A 784 -47.81 7.40 -27.29
C GLN A 784 -46.32 7.20 -26.99
N THR A 785 -45.67 6.37 -27.80
CA THR A 785 -44.23 6.05 -27.64
C THR A 785 -43.42 6.57 -28.82
N LYS A 786 -42.14 6.87 -28.56
CA LYS A 786 -41.13 7.27 -29.56
C LYS A 786 -39.98 6.27 -29.54
N SER A 787 -39.73 5.60 -30.65
CA SER A 787 -38.53 4.77 -30.86
C SER A 787 -37.45 5.58 -31.57
N ILE A 788 -36.22 5.48 -31.08
CA ILE A 788 -35.05 6.21 -31.55
C ILE A 788 -33.91 5.22 -31.73
N ASP A 789 -33.33 5.18 -32.93
CA ASP A 789 -32.13 4.40 -33.23
C ASP A 789 -30.92 5.36 -33.21
N ILE A 790 -30.13 5.29 -32.14
CA ILE A 790 -28.97 6.15 -31.85
C ILE A 790 -27.70 5.43 -32.32
N VAL A 791 -26.78 6.15 -32.94
CA VAL A 791 -25.44 5.64 -33.29
C VAL A 791 -24.38 6.63 -32.87
N LEU A 792 -23.49 6.18 -32.00
CA LEU A 792 -22.22 6.84 -31.68
C LEU A 792 -21.15 6.40 -32.69
N GLN A 793 -20.53 7.35 -33.39
CA GLN A 793 -19.27 7.13 -34.10
C GLN A 793 -18.13 7.63 -33.21
N HIS A 794 -17.13 6.80 -32.94
CA HIS A 794 -16.14 7.04 -31.88
C HIS A 794 -14.71 6.54 -32.20
N PRO A 795 -14.13 6.86 -33.36
CA PRO A 795 -12.76 6.44 -33.69
C PRO A 795 -11.75 7.03 -32.70
N GLY A 796 -10.86 6.19 -32.15
CA GLY A 796 -9.85 6.61 -31.17
C GLY A 796 -10.36 6.82 -29.74
N ILE A 797 -11.66 6.58 -29.50
CA ILE A 797 -12.29 6.64 -28.17
C ILE A 797 -12.70 5.22 -27.75
N MET A 798 -12.31 4.83 -26.55
CA MET A 798 -12.67 3.55 -25.92
C MET A 798 -13.62 3.76 -24.74
N TRP A 799 -14.33 2.69 -24.37
CA TRP A 799 -15.31 2.67 -23.28
C TRP A 799 -16.36 3.79 -23.34
N PRO A 800 -16.96 4.10 -24.50
CA PRO A 800 -17.93 5.19 -24.56
C PRO A 800 -19.18 4.83 -23.75
N VAL A 801 -19.72 5.84 -23.07
CA VAL A 801 -20.94 5.73 -22.26
C VAL A 801 -21.95 6.74 -22.78
N ILE A 802 -23.21 6.31 -22.87
CA ILE A 802 -24.35 7.20 -23.02
C ILE A 802 -25.22 7.15 -21.77
N ALA A 803 -25.66 8.31 -21.31
CA ALA A 803 -26.54 8.45 -20.17
C ALA A 803 -27.74 9.34 -20.54
N PHE A 804 -28.95 8.93 -20.12
CA PHE A 804 -30.17 9.69 -20.41
C PHE A 804 -31.29 9.38 -19.41
N ASP A 805 -32.18 10.37 -19.21
CA ASP A 805 -33.36 10.25 -18.35
C ASP A 805 -34.60 9.95 -19.19
N ALA A 806 -35.21 8.78 -19.00
CA ALA A 806 -36.43 8.41 -19.72
C ALA A 806 -37.21 7.28 -19.05
N ASP A 807 -38.53 7.26 -19.28
CA ASP A 807 -39.35 6.07 -19.04
C ASP A 807 -39.26 5.11 -20.24
N VAL A 808 -38.26 4.23 -20.22
CA VAL A 808 -37.99 3.29 -21.32
C VAL A 808 -39.01 2.14 -21.29
N VAL A 809 -39.73 1.93 -22.40
CA VAL A 809 -40.71 0.83 -22.57
C VAL A 809 -40.10 -0.40 -23.24
N ALA A 810 -39.11 -0.20 -24.09
CA ALA A 810 -38.42 -1.26 -24.82
C ALA A 810 -37.07 -0.76 -25.33
N TRP A 811 -36.12 -1.68 -25.49
CA TRP A 811 -34.80 -1.42 -26.06
C TRP A 811 -34.20 -2.69 -26.65
N ASP A 812 -33.02 -2.58 -27.27
CA ASP A 812 -32.21 -3.70 -27.76
C ASP A 812 -31.17 -4.21 -26.74
N LEU A 813 -31.33 -3.84 -25.46
CA LEU A 813 -30.47 -4.24 -24.35
C LEU A 813 -31.08 -5.44 -23.57
N PRO A 814 -30.29 -6.12 -22.71
CA PRO A 814 -30.74 -7.25 -21.92
C PRO A 814 -31.85 -6.86 -20.96
N GLU A 815 -32.74 -7.80 -20.68
CA GLU A 815 -33.88 -7.65 -19.76
C GLU A 815 -34.89 -6.54 -20.15
N PRO A 816 -36.15 -6.64 -19.72
CA PRO A 816 -37.10 -5.54 -19.86
C PRO A 816 -36.65 -4.32 -19.04
N PRO A 817 -36.74 -3.10 -19.58
CA PRO A 817 -36.36 -1.88 -18.87
C PRO A 817 -37.24 -1.66 -17.63
N GLN A 818 -36.64 -1.11 -16.57
CA GLN A 818 -37.38 -0.67 -15.40
C GLN A 818 -38.27 0.53 -15.77
N ARG A 819 -39.55 0.46 -15.40
CA ARG A 819 -40.54 1.50 -15.68
C ARG A 819 -40.35 2.71 -14.78
N GLY A 820 -40.68 3.88 -15.30
CA GLY A 820 -40.57 5.18 -14.63
C GLY A 820 -39.43 6.02 -15.21
N VAL A 821 -39.49 7.34 -14.97
CA VAL A 821 -38.44 8.26 -15.42
C VAL A 821 -37.24 8.13 -14.49
N ILE A 822 -36.23 7.36 -14.93
CA ILE A 822 -34.96 7.15 -14.23
C ILE A 822 -33.80 7.41 -15.20
N ARG A 823 -32.61 7.62 -14.64
CA ARG A 823 -31.38 7.73 -15.41
C ARG A 823 -30.85 6.36 -15.81
N HIS A 824 -30.57 6.17 -17.09
CA HIS A 824 -30.00 4.94 -17.62
C HIS A 824 -28.56 5.20 -18.05
N HIS A 825 -27.62 4.33 -17.62
CA HIS A 825 -26.24 4.33 -18.08
C HIS A 825 -26.01 3.12 -18.99
N VAL A 826 -25.65 3.36 -20.25
CA VAL A 826 -25.33 2.31 -21.21
C VAL A 826 -23.87 2.43 -21.61
N LYS A 827 -23.06 1.46 -21.15
CA LYS A 827 -21.63 1.38 -21.41
C LYS A 827 -21.36 0.49 -22.61
N SER A 828 -20.55 0.99 -23.55
CA SER A 828 -20.05 0.23 -24.69
C SER A 828 -18.58 -0.09 -24.52
N VAL A 829 -18.18 -1.32 -24.81
CA VAL A 829 -16.78 -1.77 -24.79
C VAL A 829 -16.49 -2.45 -26.12
N ALA A 830 -15.44 -2.05 -26.81
CA ALA A 830 -15.14 -2.61 -28.12
C ALA A 830 -13.66 -2.89 -28.28
N SER A 831 -13.32 -3.86 -29.14
CA SER A 831 -11.94 -4.11 -29.52
C SER A 831 -11.36 -2.97 -30.36
N TYR A 832 -10.03 -2.95 -30.43
CA TYR A 832 -9.29 -1.95 -31.18
C TYR A 832 -9.74 -1.90 -32.65
N GLY A 833 -10.08 -0.70 -33.13
CA GLY A 833 -10.53 -0.46 -34.51
C GLY A 833 -12.05 -0.52 -34.72
N VAL A 834 -12.84 -0.94 -33.73
CA VAL A 834 -14.31 -0.81 -33.78
C VAL A 834 -14.71 0.62 -33.41
N THR A 835 -15.54 1.25 -34.24
CA THR A 835 -15.80 2.70 -34.17
C THR A 835 -17.28 3.08 -34.11
N GLU A 836 -18.20 2.11 -34.16
CA GLU A 836 -19.63 2.37 -34.11
C GLU A 836 -20.28 1.70 -32.89
N PHE A 837 -21.13 2.46 -32.19
CA PHE A 837 -21.94 2.00 -31.07
C PHE A 837 -23.43 2.30 -31.32
N PRO A 838 -24.20 1.32 -31.86
CA PRO A 838 -25.63 1.47 -32.06
C PRO A 838 -26.45 1.09 -30.81
N VAL A 839 -27.46 1.90 -30.47
CA VAL A 839 -28.44 1.64 -29.40
C VAL A 839 -29.84 1.99 -29.89
N SER A 840 -30.80 1.09 -29.66
CA SER A 840 -32.20 1.31 -30.02
C SER A 840 -33.05 1.42 -28.76
N VAL A 841 -33.69 2.57 -28.55
CA VAL A 841 -34.51 2.84 -27.36
C VAL A 841 -35.91 3.27 -27.75
N THR A 842 -36.90 2.77 -27.02
CA THR A 842 -38.29 3.23 -27.12
C THR A 842 -38.71 3.82 -25.78
N VAL A 843 -39.12 5.07 -25.81
CA VAL A 843 -39.50 5.85 -24.61
C VAL A 843 -41.00 6.12 -24.60
N GLN A 844 -41.57 6.12 -23.40
CA GLN A 844 -42.92 6.62 -23.14
C GLN A 844 -42.90 8.14 -23.12
N LEU A 845 -43.80 8.77 -23.88
CA LEU A 845 -43.96 10.23 -23.87
C LEU A 845 -45.17 10.64 -23.02
N THR A 846 -45.07 11.80 -22.36
CA THR A 846 -46.24 12.47 -21.80
C THR A 846 -47.13 13.01 -22.93
N PRO A 847 -48.41 13.32 -22.69
CA PRO A 847 -49.29 13.88 -23.71
C PRO A 847 -48.74 15.16 -24.38
N GLU A 848 -48.07 16.01 -23.60
CA GLU A 848 -47.44 17.24 -24.08
C GLU A 848 -46.22 16.95 -24.96
N GLN A 849 -45.32 16.08 -24.51
CA GLN A 849 -44.14 15.65 -25.28
C GLN A 849 -44.56 14.93 -26.57
N PHE A 850 -45.60 14.10 -26.52
CA PHE A 850 -46.14 13.40 -27.68
C PHE A 850 -46.72 14.39 -28.70
N ALA A 851 -47.48 15.38 -28.23
CA ALA A 851 -48.02 16.43 -29.11
C ALA A 851 -46.88 17.22 -29.77
N ALA A 852 -45.84 17.59 -29.04
CA ALA A 852 -44.65 18.23 -29.58
C ALA A 852 -43.92 17.34 -30.61
N ALA A 853 -43.73 16.06 -30.32
CA ALA A 853 -43.07 15.11 -31.21
C ALA A 853 -43.83 14.92 -32.53
N ILE A 854 -45.16 14.93 -32.52
CA ILE A 854 -45.98 14.91 -33.74
C ILE A 854 -45.77 16.18 -34.57
N ARG A 855 -45.69 17.36 -33.93
CA ARG A 855 -45.45 18.62 -34.64
C ARG A 855 -44.06 18.63 -35.29
N GLU A 856 -43.04 18.13 -34.61
CA GLU A 856 -41.70 17.96 -35.17
C GLU A 856 -41.66 16.95 -36.32
N ASP A 857 -42.36 15.81 -36.22
CA ASP A 857 -42.47 14.84 -37.32
C ASP A 857 -43.19 15.42 -38.55
N GLN A 858 -44.22 16.24 -38.34
CA GLN A 858 -44.87 16.99 -39.42
C GLN A 858 -43.94 18.00 -40.07
N ARG A 859 -43.11 18.72 -39.29
CA ARG A 859 -42.08 19.64 -39.81
C ARG A 859 -41.03 18.90 -40.63
N ALA A 860 -40.50 17.79 -40.12
CA ALA A 860 -39.53 16.95 -40.81
C ALA A 860 -40.06 16.40 -42.15
N LYS A 861 -41.37 16.18 -42.27
CA LYS A 861 -42.05 15.75 -43.50
C LYS A 861 -42.49 16.90 -44.41
N GLY A 862 -42.21 18.15 -44.06
CA GLY A 862 -42.63 19.34 -44.80
C GLY A 862 -44.14 19.61 -44.76
N GLN A 863 -44.87 18.98 -43.84
CA GLN A 863 -46.33 19.13 -43.67
C GLN A 863 -46.69 20.35 -42.81
N ARG A 864 -45.69 20.95 -42.16
CA ARG A 864 -45.82 22.08 -41.24
C ARG A 864 -44.60 22.99 -41.40
N ALA A 865 -44.83 24.30 -41.49
CA ALA A 865 -43.80 25.28 -41.90
C ALA A 865 -43.35 26.24 -40.78
N ASP A 866 -43.94 26.16 -39.59
CA ASP A 866 -43.50 26.94 -38.43
C ASP A 866 -42.25 26.30 -37.79
N GLU A 867 -41.41 27.12 -37.17
CA GLU A 867 -40.33 26.65 -36.29
C GLU A 867 -40.76 26.86 -34.84
N SER A 868 -40.47 25.90 -33.95
CA SER A 868 -40.77 26.01 -32.52
C SER A 868 -39.65 25.38 -31.70
N ASP A 869 -38.92 26.22 -30.98
CA ASP A 869 -37.87 25.76 -30.06
C ASP A 869 -38.44 25.02 -28.86
N GLU A 870 -39.65 25.40 -28.42
CA GLU A 870 -40.38 24.72 -27.36
C GLU A 870 -40.74 23.28 -27.75
N ASP A 871 -41.23 23.08 -28.98
CA ASP A 871 -41.56 21.73 -29.48
C ASP A 871 -40.30 20.87 -29.66
N ARG A 872 -39.21 21.47 -30.15
CA ARG A 872 -37.90 20.81 -30.22
C ARG A 872 -37.42 20.37 -28.84
N ALA A 873 -37.48 21.25 -27.85
CA ALA A 873 -37.07 20.94 -26.48
C ALA A 873 -37.96 19.86 -25.83
N LEU A 874 -39.29 19.97 -25.95
CA LEU A 874 -40.24 19.03 -25.37
C LEU A 874 -40.19 17.63 -26.00
N SER A 875 -39.84 17.53 -27.29
CA SER A 875 -39.78 16.25 -28.00
C SER A 875 -38.37 15.64 -28.04
N ALA A 876 -37.35 16.37 -27.61
CA ALA A 876 -35.97 15.91 -27.57
C ALA A 876 -35.73 14.88 -26.45
N LEU A 877 -34.80 13.96 -26.70
CA LEU A 877 -34.20 13.12 -25.67
C LEU A 877 -32.79 13.68 -25.44
N ARG A 878 -32.53 14.22 -24.25
CA ARG A 878 -31.18 14.66 -23.88
C ARG A 878 -30.32 13.44 -23.58
N ILE A 879 -29.16 13.37 -24.24
CA ILE A 879 -28.19 12.30 -24.07
C ILE A 879 -26.89 12.96 -23.64
N ASP A 880 -26.40 12.59 -22.47
CA ASP A 880 -25.04 12.88 -22.05
C ASP A 880 -24.14 11.74 -22.56
N TYR A 881 -22.92 12.07 -22.97
CA TYR A 881 -21.99 11.09 -23.50
C TYR A 881 -20.56 11.37 -23.03
N SER A 882 -19.80 10.30 -22.84
CA SER A 882 -18.38 10.36 -22.45
C SER A 882 -17.61 9.19 -23.05
N GLY A 883 -16.28 9.24 -23.00
CA GLY A 883 -15.42 8.18 -23.48
C GLY A 883 -13.95 8.48 -23.16
N LEU A 884 -13.10 7.45 -23.24
CA LEU A 884 -11.68 7.55 -22.94
C LEU A 884 -10.86 7.70 -24.21
N ASP A 885 -10.01 8.72 -24.24
CA ASP A 885 -9.04 8.94 -25.31
C ASP A 885 -7.88 7.96 -25.19
N VAL A 886 -7.81 7.01 -26.14
CA VAL A 886 -6.79 5.95 -26.18
C VAL A 886 -5.37 6.54 -26.17
N HIS A 887 -5.16 7.70 -26.80
CA HIS A 887 -3.87 8.37 -26.90
C HIS A 887 -3.64 9.41 -25.79
N GLY A 888 -4.59 9.59 -24.87
CA GLY A 888 -4.53 10.52 -23.74
C GLY A 888 -4.21 9.86 -22.40
N MET A 889 -4.28 8.53 -22.30
CA MET A 889 -4.04 7.80 -21.05
C MET A 889 -2.56 7.83 -20.66
N TYR A 890 -2.19 8.35 -19.50
CA TYR A 890 -0.79 8.38 -19.06
C TYR A 890 -0.52 7.38 -17.94
N PRO A 891 0.61 6.65 -17.97
CA PRO A 891 1.70 6.71 -18.96
C PRO A 891 1.52 5.76 -20.15
N ALA A 892 0.37 5.09 -20.30
CA ALA A 892 0.12 4.13 -21.38
C ALA A 892 0.35 4.72 -22.79
N SER A 893 0.00 5.99 -23.00
CA SER A 893 0.15 6.75 -24.25
C SER A 893 1.60 7.11 -24.62
N VAL A 894 2.57 6.83 -23.75
CA VAL A 894 3.95 7.31 -23.93
C VAL A 894 4.80 6.36 -24.79
N GLN A 895 4.40 5.10 -24.87
CA GLN A 895 5.23 4.02 -25.39
C GLN A 895 4.47 3.18 -26.42
N SER A 896 5.21 2.62 -27.37
CA SER A 896 4.75 1.63 -28.34
C SER A 896 5.96 0.89 -28.87
N ASP A 897 5.80 -0.40 -29.18
CA ASP A 897 6.82 -1.20 -29.88
C ASP A 897 7.05 -0.70 -31.32
N ASP A 898 6.10 0.04 -31.89
CA ASP A 898 6.19 0.69 -33.20
C ASP A 898 6.72 2.13 -33.06
N ALA A 899 7.91 2.38 -33.63
CA ALA A 899 8.58 3.69 -33.54
C ALA A 899 7.82 4.83 -34.23
N GLU A 900 7.07 4.55 -35.30
CA GLU A 900 6.27 5.57 -35.98
C GLU A 900 5.02 5.91 -35.16
N GLU A 901 4.37 4.89 -34.60
CA GLU A 901 3.24 5.06 -33.71
C GLU A 901 3.63 5.77 -32.41
N ALA A 902 4.76 5.41 -31.81
CA ALA A 902 5.32 6.08 -30.63
C ALA A 902 5.54 7.58 -30.90
N ARG A 903 6.07 7.92 -32.09
CA ARG A 903 6.25 9.32 -32.51
C ARG A 903 4.91 10.03 -32.70
N ALA A 904 3.92 9.37 -33.30
CA ALA A 904 2.58 9.94 -33.48
C ALA A 904 1.88 10.20 -32.13
N ARG A 905 1.94 9.24 -31.21
CA ARG A 905 1.42 9.38 -29.83
C ARG A 905 2.11 10.52 -29.08
N GLN A 906 3.44 10.65 -29.22
CA GLN A 906 4.21 11.74 -28.62
C GLN A 906 3.81 13.12 -29.16
N ILE A 907 3.62 13.25 -30.48
CA ILE A 907 3.15 14.50 -31.10
C ILE A 907 1.73 14.84 -30.61
N ALA A 908 0.81 13.88 -30.66
CA ALA A 908 -0.58 14.05 -30.22
C ALA A 908 -0.69 14.42 -28.74
N ARG A 909 0.21 13.91 -27.88
CA ARG A 909 0.30 14.30 -26.47
C ARG A 909 0.80 15.72 -26.31
N GLY A 910 1.83 16.11 -27.07
CA GLY A 910 2.44 17.45 -27.00
C GLY A 910 1.48 18.58 -27.43
N THR A 911 0.45 18.26 -28.19
CA THR A 911 -0.58 19.22 -28.63
C THR A 911 -1.78 19.34 -27.69
N LYS A 912 -1.91 18.45 -26.68
CA LYS A 912 -3.02 18.46 -25.72
C LYS A 912 -2.67 19.35 -24.51
N PRO A 913 -3.34 20.51 -24.32
CA PRO A 913 -3.05 21.44 -23.21
C PRO A 913 -3.09 20.75 -21.84
N GLY A 914 -4.05 19.84 -21.65
CA GLY A 914 -4.24 19.04 -20.44
C GLY A 914 -3.07 18.19 -19.99
N MET A 915 -2.33 17.61 -20.95
CA MET A 915 -1.25 16.68 -20.65
C MET A 915 -0.06 17.38 -19.98
N ILE A 916 0.16 18.66 -20.30
CA ILE A 916 1.18 19.48 -19.66
C ILE A 916 0.84 19.68 -18.17
N PHE A 917 -0.43 19.94 -17.85
CA PHE A 917 -0.90 20.09 -16.48
C PHE A 917 -0.79 18.77 -15.72
N PHE A 918 -1.22 17.66 -16.34
CA PHE A 918 -1.13 16.32 -15.75
C PHE A 918 0.31 15.95 -15.40
N GLU A 919 1.26 16.12 -16.32
CA GLU A 919 2.67 15.79 -16.06
C GLU A 919 3.28 16.62 -14.93
N LYS A 920 2.95 17.92 -14.88
CA LYS A 920 3.39 18.80 -13.79
C LYS A 920 2.81 18.34 -12.46
N MET A 921 1.52 18.01 -12.43
CA MET A 921 0.86 17.50 -11.23
C MET A 921 1.45 16.14 -10.81
N TYR A 922 1.63 15.20 -11.75
CA TYR A 922 2.22 13.89 -11.48
C TYR A 922 3.62 14.02 -10.89
N LYS A 923 4.48 14.86 -11.48
CA LYS A 923 5.82 15.15 -10.94
C LYS A 923 5.76 15.76 -9.53
N ARG A 924 4.75 16.58 -9.22
CA ARG A 924 4.54 17.16 -7.88
C ARG A 924 4.02 16.12 -6.88
N LEU A 925 3.07 15.27 -7.29
CA LEU A 925 2.58 14.16 -6.47
C LEU A 925 3.69 13.13 -6.18
N GLN A 926 4.67 13.00 -7.08
CA GLN A 926 5.90 12.24 -6.81
C GLN A 926 6.89 13.00 -5.91
N LYS A 927 6.90 14.34 -5.93
CA LYS A 927 7.76 15.24 -5.15
C LYS A 927 7.03 15.77 -3.90
N GLU A 928 6.86 14.95 -2.86
CA GLU A 928 6.84 15.43 -1.46
C GLU A 928 8.07 14.90 -0.70
N PRO A 929 8.59 15.63 0.31
CA PRO A 929 9.99 16.03 0.42
C PRO A 929 10.89 14.84 0.73
N GLY A 930 11.42 14.24 -0.31
CA GLY A 930 12.49 13.27 -0.24
C GLY A 930 13.28 13.41 -1.51
N LEU A 931 14.59 13.60 -1.37
CA LEU A 931 15.58 13.66 -2.46
C LEU A 931 15.29 12.60 -3.55
N PRO A 932 15.63 12.90 -4.82
CA PRO A 932 15.27 12.06 -5.97
C PRO A 932 15.57 10.57 -5.74
N ARG A 933 14.58 9.74 -6.08
CA ARG A 933 14.65 8.28 -5.99
C ARG A 933 15.63 7.77 -7.05
N ASN A 934 16.77 7.26 -6.60
CA ASN A 934 17.59 6.40 -7.45
C ASN A 934 16.96 5.00 -7.41
N ASN A 935 16.52 4.47 -8.56
CA ASN A 935 15.92 3.13 -8.67
C ASN A 935 16.95 1.99 -8.55
N ALA A 936 18.24 2.31 -8.42
CA ALA A 936 19.23 1.35 -7.95
C ALA A 936 19.08 1.18 -6.42
N PRO A 937 19.02 -0.04 -5.87
CA PRO A 937 19.07 -0.23 -4.43
C PRO A 937 20.28 0.54 -3.90
N PRO A 938 20.13 1.40 -2.88
CA PRO A 938 21.29 2.02 -2.27
C PRO A 938 22.15 0.85 -1.80
N THR A 939 23.35 0.73 -2.37
CA THR A 939 24.39 -0.10 -1.79
C THR A 939 24.82 0.62 -0.52
N MET A 940 23.96 0.56 0.52
CA MET A 940 24.41 0.76 1.87
C MET A 940 25.50 -0.29 2.05
N PRO A 941 26.76 0.11 2.29
CA PRO A 941 27.76 -0.83 2.72
C PRO A 941 27.14 -1.53 3.92
N ARG A 942 26.99 -2.87 3.82
CA ARG A 942 26.61 -3.72 4.96
C ARG A 942 27.30 -3.14 6.19
N MET A 943 26.54 -2.76 7.23
CA MET A 943 27.12 -2.31 8.50
C MET A 943 27.99 -3.44 9.04
N GLN A 944 29.25 -3.49 8.62
CA GLN A 944 30.30 -4.12 9.38
C GLN A 944 30.38 -3.32 10.67
N ARG A 945 30.41 -4.02 11.81
CA ARG A 945 30.59 -3.40 13.12
C ARG A 945 31.90 -2.58 13.09
N GLY A 946 31.78 -1.26 12.98
CA GLY A 946 32.90 -0.34 12.91
C GLY A 946 32.46 1.10 12.61
N LEU A 947 33.32 2.08 12.91
CA LEU A 947 33.16 3.46 12.46
C LEU A 947 33.26 3.53 10.92
N PRO A 948 32.55 4.45 10.24
CA PRO A 948 32.62 4.60 8.78
C PRO A 948 34.07 4.78 8.31
N GLN A 949 34.48 4.05 7.28
CA GLN A 949 35.79 4.23 6.66
C GLN A 949 35.73 5.45 5.71
N LYS A 950 36.68 6.40 5.88
CA LYS A 950 36.83 7.53 4.95
C LYS A 950 37.16 7.02 3.55
N ARG A 951 36.64 7.67 2.51
CA ARG A 951 36.90 7.35 1.11
C ARG A 951 37.16 8.60 0.28
N LYS A 952 37.84 8.44 -0.85
CA LYS A 952 38.05 9.52 -1.84
C LYS A 952 36.76 9.85 -2.57
N LEU A 953 36.62 11.10 -3.02
CA LEU A 953 35.51 11.51 -3.87
C LEU A 953 35.74 11.06 -5.32
N PRO A 954 34.74 10.44 -5.99
CA PRO A 954 34.86 10.05 -7.38
C PRO A 954 35.21 11.23 -8.29
N GLY A 955 36.20 11.07 -9.17
CA GLY A 955 36.58 12.10 -10.13
C GLY A 955 37.34 13.29 -9.55
N VAL A 956 37.81 13.21 -8.30
CA VAL A 956 38.53 14.30 -7.61
C VAL A 956 39.85 13.80 -7.03
N LYS A 957 40.97 14.44 -7.38
CA LYS A 957 42.30 14.06 -6.87
C LYS A 957 42.59 14.61 -5.47
N LYS A 958 42.21 15.86 -5.19
CA LYS A 958 42.47 16.57 -3.94
C LYS A 958 41.23 17.29 -3.42
N VAL A 959 41.02 17.27 -2.11
CA VAL A 959 39.91 17.98 -1.45
C VAL A 959 40.46 19.04 -0.48
N VAL A 960 40.07 20.30 -0.71
CA VAL A 960 40.39 21.43 0.18
C VAL A 960 39.11 21.99 0.77
N VAL A 961 39.02 21.97 2.10
CA VAL A 961 37.82 22.42 2.83
C VAL A 961 38.00 23.84 3.35
N VAL A 962 37.05 24.72 3.08
CA VAL A 962 37.00 26.08 3.64
C VAL A 962 35.95 26.13 4.73
N SER A 963 36.38 26.42 5.95
CA SER A 963 35.52 26.36 7.13
C SER A 963 35.69 27.57 8.06
N SER A 964 34.65 27.85 8.84
CA SER A 964 34.63 28.92 9.83
C SER A 964 33.90 28.47 11.08
N GLY A 965 34.42 28.83 12.25
CA GLY A 965 33.73 28.54 13.52
C GLY A 965 32.44 29.35 13.69
N LYS A 966 32.39 30.56 13.11
CA LYS A 966 31.29 31.53 13.27
C LYS A 966 30.70 31.92 11.92
N GLY A 967 29.37 32.11 11.87
CA GLY A 967 28.69 32.68 10.70
C GLY A 967 29.02 34.16 10.48
N GLY A 968 28.96 34.62 9.23
CA GLY A 968 29.16 36.03 8.87
C GLY A 968 30.62 36.49 8.74
N VAL A 969 31.60 35.58 8.74
CA VAL A 969 33.03 35.92 8.55
C VAL A 969 33.47 36.02 7.09
N GLY A 970 32.55 35.86 6.13
CA GLY A 970 32.83 35.88 4.68
C GLY A 970 33.45 34.59 4.13
N LYS A 971 33.22 33.44 4.79
CA LYS A 971 33.73 32.11 4.40
C LYS A 971 33.45 31.76 2.93
N SER A 972 32.20 31.83 2.48
CA SER A 972 31.80 31.47 1.11
C SER A 972 32.47 32.38 0.07
N SER A 973 32.63 33.68 0.38
CA SER A 973 33.38 34.62 -0.45
C SER A 973 34.85 34.24 -0.57
N VAL A 974 35.48 33.80 0.53
CA VAL A 974 36.85 33.27 0.52
C VAL A 974 36.93 31.97 -0.29
N ALA A 975 35.97 31.05 -0.14
CA ALA A 975 35.95 29.77 -0.87
C ALA A 975 35.86 29.97 -2.39
N VAL A 976 34.94 30.83 -2.84
CA VAL A 976 34.76 31.19 -4.26
C VAL A 976 36.02 31.83 -4.84
N ASN A 977 36.57 32.86 -4.18
CA ASN A 977 37.76 33.55 -4.69
C ASN A 977 39.01 32.66 -4.63
N LEU A 978 39.12 31.77 -3.64
CA LEU A 978 40.19 30.77 -3.58
C LEU A 978 40.10 29.79 -4.74
N ALA A 979 38.91 29.24 -5.04
CA ALA A 979 38.73 28.30 -6.14
C ALA A 979 39.10 28.94 -7.49
N LEU A 980 38.63 30.16 -7.73
CA LEU A 980 38.96 30.91 -8.94
C LEU A 980 40.45 31.28 -9.01
N ALA A 981 41.06 31.70 -7.91
CA ALA A 981 42.49 31.96 -7.83
C ALA A 981 43.32 30.71 -8.15
N LEU A 982 42.97 29.55 -7.56
CA LEU A 982 43.63 28.26 -7.84
C LEU A 982 43.58 27.89 -9.32
N SER A 983 42.45 28.15 -10.00
CA SER A 983 42.30 27.89 -11.43
C SER A 983 43.20 28.75 -12.32
N SER A 984 43.74 29.85 -11.77
CA SER A 984 44.61 30.79 -12.47
C SER A 984 46.11 30.55 -12.25
N ILE A 985 46.49 29.68 -11.30
CA ILE A 985 47.90 29.38 -11.00
C ILE A 985 48.55 28.62 -12.15
N GLN A 986 49.74 29.05 -12.57
CA GLN A 986 50.65 28.25 -13.38
C GLN A 986 51.43 27.32 -12.45
N ALA A 987 50.89 26.12 -12.22
CA ALA A 987 51.48 25.18 -11.27
C ALA A 987 52.76 24.55 -11.86
N THR A 988 53.89 24.70 -11.16
CA THR A 988 55.12 23.95 -11.43
C THR A 988 54.89 22.48 -11.11
N GLY A 989 54.80 21.61 -12.12
CA GLY A 989 54.68 20.15 -11.96
C GLY A 989 53.48 19.51 -12.67
N LEU A 990 52.47 20.30 -13.03
CA LEU A 990 51.54 19.97 -14.12
C LEU A 990 52.24 20.36 -15.43
N GLU A 991 52.10 19.61 -16.52
CA GLU A 991 52.78 19.83 -17.81
C GLU A 991 52.44 21.19 -18.48
N GLY A 992 52.83 22.31 -17.87
CA GLY A 992 52.45 23.67 -18.26
C GLY A 992 50.95 24.00 -18.13
N ALA A 993 50.13 23.09 -17.56
CA ALA A 993 48.68 23.20 -17.55
C ALA A 993 48.12 23.82 -16.24
N LYS A 994 47.06 24.62 -16.37
CA LYS A 994 46.32 25.20 -15.23
C LYS A 994 45.58 24.09 -14.46
N PRO A 995 45.50 24.16 -13.11
CA PRO A 995 44.74 23.19 -12.32
C PRO A 995 43.25 23.17 -12.70
N ARG A 996 42.68 21.98 -12.81
CA ARG A 996 41.22 21.81 -12.95
C ARG A 996 40.58 21.88 -11.57
N VAL A 997 39.84 22.96 -11.32
CA VAL A 997 39.27 23.26 -10.01
C VAL A 997 37.76 23.12 -10.05
N GLY A 998 37.17 22.48 -9.04
CA GLY A 998 35.73 22.50 -8.80
C GLY A 998 35.38 23.24 -7.51
N LEU A 999 34.11 23.61 -7.38
CA LEU A 999 33.57 24.25 -6.18
C LEU A 999 32.29 23.52 -5.72
N LEU A 1000 32.24 23.14 -4.45
CA LEU A 1000 31.08 22.50 -3.83
C LEU A 1000 30.61 23.31 -2.63
N ASP A 1001 29.32 23.64 -2.61
CA ASP A 1001 28.64 24.26 -1.47
C ASP A 1001 27.94 23.18 -0.62
N LEU A 1002 28.43 22.98 0.60
CA LEU A 1002 27.78 22.13 1.61
C LEU A 1002 27.04 22.94 2.68
N ASP A 1003 26.95 24.26 2.56
CA ASP A 1003 26.20 25.12 3.49
C ASP A 1003 24.69 25.01 3.23
N ILE A 1004 24.10 23.85 3.55
CA ILE A 1004 22.70 23.48 3.23
C ILE A 1004 21.69 24.50 3.76
N PHE A 1005 21.98 25.15 4.89
CA PHE A 1005 21.05 26.07 5.55
C PHE A 1005 21.15 27.51 5.06
N GLY A 1006 22.20 27.85 4.31
CA GLY A 1006 22.43 29.20 3.76
C GLY A 1006 23.33 29.17 2.52
N PRO A 1007 22.95 28.45 1.45
CA PRO A 1007 23.80 28.27 0.29
C PRO A 1007 24.03 29.61 -0.42
N SER A 1008 25.27 30.09 -0.40
CA SER A 1008 25.63 31.42 -0.91
C SER A 1008 26.35 31.36 -2.26
N ILE A 1009 26.81 30.17 -2.68
CA ILE A 1009 27.58 30.00 -3.91
C ILE A 1009 26.77 30.31 -5.19
N PRO A 1010 25.48 29.96 -5.32
CA PRO A 1010 24.68 30.35 -6.49
C PRO A 1010 24.71 31.87 -6.75
N LYS A 1011 24.54 32.69 -5.70
CA LYS A 1011 24.65 34.15 -5.76
C LYS A 1011 26.04 34.58 -6.22
N LEU A 1012 27.07 34.16 -5.48
CA LEU A 1012 28.44 34.61 -5.66
C LEU A 1012 29.03 34.24 -7.02
N MET A 1013 28.51 33.19 -7.66
CA MET A 1013 28.94 32.73 -8.99
C MET A 1013 28.04 33.20 -10.13
N GLY A 1014 26.95 33.93 -9.85
CA GLY A 1014 26.01 34.38 -10.87
C GLY A 1014 25.18 33.26 -11.49
N LEU A 1015 24.88 32.22 -10.69
CA LEU A 1015 24.11 31.03 -11.08
C LEU A 1015 22.71 31.00 -10.45
N GLU A 1016 22.24 32.11 -9.87
CA GLU A 1016 20.85 32.23 -9.44
C GLU A 1016 19.90 32.10 -10.63
N GLY A 1017 18.88 31.26 -10.50
CA GLY A 1017 17.93 31.00 -11.58
C GLY A 1017 18.48 30.13 -12.73
N ALA A 1018 19.68 29.56 -12.60
CA ALA A 1018 20.26 28.67 -13.63
C ALA A 1018 19.54 27.31 -13.78
N GLY A 1019 18.55 27.02 -12.91
CA GLY A 1019 17.75 25.79 -12.94
C GLY A 1019 18.37 24.62 -12.15
N GLU A 1020 17.63 23.50 -12.10
CA GLU A 1020 18.10 22.26 -11.48
C GLU A 1020 19.22 21.62 -12.34
N PRO A 1021 20.26 21.02 -11.74
CA PRO A 1021 21.32 20.33 -12.47
C PRO A 1021 20.76 19.10 -13.21
N MET A 1022 21.23 18.89 -14.44
CA MET A 1022 20.89 17.71 -15.24
C MET A 1022 21.49 16.44 -14.64
N LEU A 1023 20.86 15.29 -14.86
CA LEU A 1023 21.40 13.99 -14.50
C LEU A 1023 22.18 13.38 -15.68
N THR A 1024 23.28 12.69 -15.38
CA THR A 1024 23.97 11.82 -16.34
C THR A 1024 23.18 10.53 -16.56
N SER A 1025 23.56 9.72 -17.56
CA SER A 1025 22.98 8.39 -17.80
C SER A 1025 23.10 7.45 -16.60
N ASP A 1026 24.07 7.69 -15.71
CA ASP A 1026 24.30 6.92 -14.48
C ASP A 1026 23.58 7.54 -13.26
N ASN A 1027 22.58 8.40 -13.48
CA ASN A 1027 21.84 9.14 -12.44
C ASN A 1027 22.72 9.99 -11.49
N ARG A 1028 23.87 10.49 -11.97
CA ARG A 1028 24.69 11.44 -11.20
C ARG A 1028 24.36 12.88 -11.57
N LEU A 1029 24.45 13.76 -10.59
CA LEU A 1029 24.23 15.19 -10.78
C LEU A 1029 25.38 15.79 -11.60
N THR A 1030 25.04 16.48 -12.69
CA THR A 1030 25.99 17.22 -13.51
C THR A 1030 26.19 18.62 -12.91
N PRO A 1031 27.40 19.00 -12.48
CA PRO A 1031 27.62 20.33 -11.91
C PRO A 1031 27.40 21.43 -12.96
N LEU A 1032 26.80 22.54 -12.53
CA LEU A 1032 26.66 23.74 -13.35
C LEU A 1032 28.03 24.41 -13.54
N ARG A 1033 28.19 25.28 -14.54
CA ARG A 1033 29.48 25.93 -14.82
C ARG A 1033 29.35 27.44 -14.72
N ALA A 1034 30.25 28.06 -13.96
CA ALA A 1034 30.41 29.52 -13.90
C ALA A 1034 31.89 29.87 -13.91
N HIS A 1035 32.25 30.90 -14.67
CA HIS A 1035 33.65 31.38 -14.80
C HIS A 1035 34.66 30.28 -15.16
N GLY A 1036 34.21 29.23 -15.86
CA GLY A 1036 35.02 28.08 -16.25
C GLY A 1036 35.15 26.96 -15.21
N LEU A 1037 34.58 27.11 -14.01
CA LEU A 1037 34.62 26.10 -12.94
C LEU A 1037 33.29 25.31 -12.87
N PRO A 1038 33.33 23.98 -12.74
CA PRO A 1038 32.17 23.22 -12.29
C PRO A 1038 31.84 23.56 -10.84
N CYS A 1039 30.58 23.89 -10.61
CA CYS A 1039 30.01 24.31 -9.35
C CYS A 1039 28.79 23.44 -9.02
N MET A 1040 28.73 22.94 -7.80
CA MET A 1040 27.55 22.27 -7.27
C MET A 1040 27.15 22.93 -5.94
N SER A 1041 25.85 23.11 -5.72
CA SER A 1041 25.32 23.66 -4.48
C SER A 1041 23.95 23.08 -4.18
N MET A 1042 23.64 22.94 -2.89
CA MET A 1042 22.29 22.65 -2.43
C MET A 1042 21.29 23.69 -2.94
N GLY A 1043 21.72 24.94 -3.14
CA GLY A 1043 20.86 26.00 -3.68
C GLY A 1043 20.32 25.72 -5.08
N PHE A 1044 20.95 24.86 -5.88
CA PHE A 1044 20.41 24.45 -7.19
C PHE A 1044 19.28 23.41 -7.09
N LEU A 1045 19.17 22.75 -5.94
CA LEU A 1045 18.18 21.71 -5.68
C LEU A 1045 16.98 22.26 -4.88
N LEU A 1046 17.00 23.54 -4.52
CA LEU A 1046 15.87 24.23 -3.90
C LEU A 1046 14.89 24.71 -4.98
N PRO A 1047 13.57 24.76 -4.68
CA PRO A 1047 12.58 25.19 -5.66
C PRO A 1047 12.83 26.62 -6.17
N ASN A 1048 13.09 26.77 -7.47
CA ASN A 1048 13.17 28.08 -8.13
C ASN A 1048 11.78 28.50 -8.63
N THR A 1049 10.95 29.07 -7.76
CA THR A 1049 9.71 29.77 -8.18
C THR A 1049 10.01 31.21 -8.61
N ALA A 1050 9.21 31.84 -9.47
CA ALA A 1050 9.40 33.27 -9.72
C ALA A 1050 8.97 34.08 -8.49
N PRO A 1051 9.70 35.14 -8.08
CA PRO A 1051 9.26 36.03 -7.01
C PRO A 1051 7.88 36.61 -7.34
N ASP A 1052 6.95 36.57 -6.39
CA ASP A 1052 5.65 37.23 -6.54
C ASP A 1052 5.86 38.75 -6.40
N PRO A 1053 5.62 39.55 -7.46
CA PRO A 1053 5.81 40.99 -7.41
C PRO A 1053 4.90 41.69 -6.39
N SER A 1054 3.86 41.03 -5.88
CA SER A 1054 2.96 41.54 -4.85
C SER A 1054 3.39 41.21 -3.41
N ASN A 1055 4.38 40.32 -3.22
CA ASN A 1055 4.90 39.96 -1.90
C ASN A 1055 6.45 39.94 -1.92
N PRO A 1056 7.12 41.01 -1.45
CA PRO A 1056 8.58 41.08 -1.41
C PRO A 1056 9.25 39.97 -0.58
N ALA A 1057 8.51 39.28 0.31
CA ALA A 1057 9.02 38.17 1.13
C ALA A 1057 8.85 36.78 0.45
N SER A 1058 8.45 36.75 -0.81
CA SER A 1058 8.22 35.52 -1.60
C SER A 1058 9.40 35.13 -2.49
N ASP A 1059 10.54 35.83 -2.39
CA ASP A 1059 11.75 35.44 -3.12
C ASP A 1059 12.13 34.00 -2.69
N PRO A 1060 12.23 33.03 -3.62
CA PRO A 1060 12.64 31.67 -3.27
C PRO A 1060 14.00 31.63 -2.58
N ALA A 1061 14.87 32.62 -2.84
CA ALA A 1061 16.15 32.78 -2.15
C ALA A 1061 15.98 33.06 -0.64
N ASP A 1062 14.83 33.57 -0.22
CA ASP A 1062 14.50 33.88 1.18
C ASP A 1062 13.73 32.75 1.88
N THR A 1063 13.50 31.61 1.22
CA THR A 1063 12.78 30.47 1.81
C THR A 1063 13.72 29.66 2.74
N PRO A 1064 13.45 29.59 4.06
CA PRO A 1064 14.34 28.91 5.00
C PRO A 1064 14.33 27.39 4.80
N VAL A 1065 15.51 26.78 4.69
CA VAL A 1065 15.68 25.33 4.59
C VAL A 1065 15.55 24.68 5.98
N VAL A 1066 14.35 24.21 6.34
CA VAL A 1066 14.09 23.56 7.64
C VAL A 1066 14.10 22.04 7.50
N TRP A 1067 15.30 21.45 7.41
CA TRP A 1067 15.49 20.00 7.19
C TRP A 1067 15.89 19.25 8.47
N ARG A 1068 15.38 18.02 8.65
CA ARG A 1068 15.74 17.14 9.77
C ARG A 1068 17.08 16.42 9.51
N GLY A 1069 17.84 16.11 10.56
CA GLY A 1069 19.24 15.62 10.46
C GLY A 1069 19.49 14.47 9.48
N MET A 1070 18.61 13.46 9.40
CA MET A 1070 18.78 12.34 8.44
C MET A 1070 18.65 12.78 6.97
N MET A 1071 17.84 13.81 6.68
CA MET A 1071 17.68 14.35 5.32
C MET A 1071 18.91 15.16 4.93
N VAL A 1072 19.44 15.95 5.87
CA VAL A 1072 20.71 16.67 5.72
C VAL A 1072 21.84 15.69 5.42
N MET A 1073 21.96 14.58 6.17
CA MET A 1073 22.98 13.56 5.92
C MET A 1073 22.88 12.93 4.53
N LYS A 1074 21.66 12.62 4.06
CA LYS A 1074 21.45 12.10 2.70
C LYS A 1074 21.85 13.12 1.63
N ALA A 1075 21.47 14.38 1.79
CA ALA A 1075 21.84 15.44 0.85
C ALA A 1075 23.35 15.65 0.80
N VAL A 1076 24.02 15.68 1.96
CA VAL A 1076 25.49 15.74 2.04
C VAL A 1076 26.12 14.55 1.33
N GLN A 1077 25.63 13.32 1.54
CA GLN A 1077 26.15 12.14 0.85
C GLN A 1077 25.99 12.24 -0.66
N GLN A 1078 24.83 12.69 -1.13
CA GLN A 1078 24.56 12.85 -2.56
C GLN A 1078 25.47 13.92 -3.19
N LEU A 1079 25.61 15.08 -2.54
CA LEU A 1079 26.49 16.16 -3.00
C LEU A 1079 27.98 15.78 -2.99
N LEU A 1080 28.38 14.86 -2.10
CA LEU A 1080 29.76 14.36 -2.03
C LEU A 1080 30.04 13.25 -3.05
N PHE A 1081 29.12 12.29 -3.23
CA PHE A 1081 29.42 11.03 -3.92
C PHE A 1081 28.66 10.82 -5.23
N ASP A 1082 27.54 11.53 -5.44
CA ASP A 1082 26.65 11.37 -6.60
C ASP A 1082 26.71 12.57 -7.56
N VAL A 1083 27.82 13.31 -7.54
CA VAL A 1083 28.13 14.38 -8.50
C VAL A 1083 29.17 13.87 -9.49
N ASP A 1084 28.89 13.98 -10.80
CA ASP A 1084 29.87 13.67 -11.83
C ASP A 1084 30.78 14.87 -12.11
N TRP A 1085 31.86 14.98 -11.35
CA TRP A 1085 32.84 16.04 -11.51
C TRP A 1085 33.57 16.03 -12.87
N ARG A 1086 33.59 14.88 -13.58
CA ARG A 1086 34.23 14.76 -14.91
C ARG A 1086 33.40 15.41 -16.00
N ALA A 1087 32.08 15.45 -15.84
CA ALA A 1087 31.18 16.14 -16.77
C ALA A 1087 31.51 17.64 -16.87
N GLY A 1088 32.03 18.23 -15.79
CA GLY A 1088 32.46 19.63 -15.72
C GLY A 1088 33.78 19.97 -16.43
N THR A 1089 34.54 18.95 -16.83
CA THR A 1089 35.95 19.02 -17.26
C THR A 1089 36.23 18.14 -18.47
N SER A 1090 35.23 17.97 -19.35
CA SER A 1090 35.37 17.23 -20.61
C SER A 1090 35.87 15.80 -20.41
N GLY A 1091 35.43 15.13 -19.34
CA GLY A 1091 35.73 13.72 -19.06
C GLY A 1091 36.93 13.48 -18.14
N HIS A 1092 37.66 14.52 -17.72
CA HIS A 1092 38.85 14.36 -16.88
C HIS A 1092 38.62 14.64 -15.39
N ASP A 1093 39.38 13.99 -14.50
CA ASP A 1093 39.32 14.24 -13.06
C ASP A 1093 39.73 15.68 -12.67
N LEU A 1094 39.06 16.24 -11.67
CA LEU A 1094 39.48 17.49 -11.02
C LEU A 1094 40.82 17.28 -10.31
N ASP A 1095 41.70 18.27 -10.44
CA ASP A 1095 42.96 18.30 -9.69
C ASP A 1095 42.72 18.73 -8.24
N VAL A 1096 41.75 19.62 -8.01
CA VAL A 1096 41.30 20.01 -6.66
C VAL A 1096 39.82 20.38 -6.62
N LEU A 1097 39.11 19.94 -5.58
CA LEU A 1097 37.76 20.39 -5.24
C LEU A 1097 37.81 21.26 -3.97
N VAL A 1098 37.32 22.49 -4.07
CA VAL A 1098 37.13 23.39 -2.93
C VAL A 1098 35.73 23.20 -2.37
N ILE A 1099 35.62 22.88 -1.07
CA ILE A 1099 34.35 22.64 -0.39
C ILE A 1099 34.07 23.75 0.62
N ASP A 1100 32.94 24.46 0.46
CA ASP A 1100 32.43 25.42 1.43
C ASP A 1100 31.54 24.72 2.46
N THR A 1101 31.90 24.78 3.75
CA THR A 1101 31.15 24.11 4.84
C THR A 1101 30.21 25.07 5.58
N PRO A 1102 29.13 24.62 6.24
CA PRO A 1102 28.34 25.51 7.10
C PRO A 1102 29.16 26.04 8.29
N PRO A 1103 28.76 27.17 8.90
CA PRO A 1103 29.44 27.68 10.08
C PRO A 1103 29.30 26.73 11.28
N GLY A 1104 30.34 26.68 12.11
CA GLY A 1104 30.35 25.90 13.35
C GLY A 1104 30.76 24.43 13.17
N THR A 1105 30.36 23.58 14.12
CA THR A 1105 30.81 22.18 14.23
C THR A 1105 29.65 21.18 14.13
N GLY A 1106 28.63 21.52 13.33
CA GLY A 1106 27.39 20.73 13.18
C GLY A 1106 27.54 19.46 12.35
N ASP A 1107 26.40 18.79 12.11
CA ASP A 1107 26.34 17.44 11.51
C ASP A 1107 26.93 17.34 10.10
N VAL A 1108 26.89 18.41 9.29
CA VAL A 1108 27.47 18.45 7.94
C VAL A 1108 29.00 18.37 8.01
N THR A 1109 29.62 19.20 8.83
CA THR A 1109 31.08 19.22 9.06
C THR A 1109 31.54 17.89 9.64
N LEU A 1110 30.75 17.30 10.55
CA LEU A 1110 31.01 15.98 11.11
C LEU A 1110 30.95 14.88 10.02
N SER A 1111 29.91 14.90 9.20
CA SER A 1111 29.70 13.92 8.13
C SER A 1111 30.80 14.00 7.08
N LEU A 1112 31.20 15.20 6.65
CA LEU A 1112 32.33 15.41 5.76
C LEU A 1112 33.61 14.79 6.34
N GLY A 1113 33.92 15.08 7.61
CA GLY A 1113 35.11 14.56 8.28
C GLY A 1113 35.12 13.06 8.52
N GLN A 1114 33.95 12.40 8.57
CA GLN A 1114 33.80 10.96 8.75
C GLN A 1114 33.77 10.19 7.43
N LEU A 1115 33.26 10.80 6.36
CA LEU A 1115 33.01 10.12 5.08
C LEU A 1115 34.13 10.35 4.05
N VAL A 1116 34.82 11.49 4.11
CA VAL A 1116 35.72 11.94 3.03
C VAL A 1116 37.17 12.02 3.50
N GLU A 1117 38.09 11.56 2.66
CA GLU A 1117 39.53 11.85 2.78
C GLU A 1117 39.80 13.30 2.34
N VAL A 1118 40.12 14.17 3.30
CA VAL A 1118 40.40 15.60 3.06
C VAL A 1118 41.92 15.82 3.07
N ASP A 1119 42.46 16.48 2.05
CA ASP A 1119 43.90 16.75 1.91
C ASP A 1119 44.34 18.03 2.63
N GLY A 1120 43.46 19.02 2.75
CA GLY A 1120 43.76 20.28 3.42
C GLY A 1120 42.53 21.06 3.83
N SER A 1121 42.71 22.01 4.74
CA SER A 1121 41.63 22.91 5.14
C SER A 1121 42.11 24.32 5.49
N VAL A 1122 41.29 25.30 5.12
CA VAL A 1122 41.52 26.73 5.34
C VAL A 1122 40.47 27.22 6.34
N ILE A 1123 40.94 27.74 7.48
CA ILE A 1123 40.07 28.25 8.54
C ILE A 1123 39.92 29.77 8.40
N VAL A 1124 38.70 30.25 8.18
CA VAL A 1124 38.40 31.69 8.01
C VAL A 1124 37.94 32.28 9.34
N SER A 1125 38.50 33.44 9.70
CA SER A 1125 38.08 34.22 10.87
C SER A 1125 38.21 35.73 10.62
N THR A 1126 37.73 36.53 11.56
CA THR A 1126 37.84 37.99 11.57
C THR A 1126 38.60 38.45 12.84
N PRO A 1127 39.08 39.71 12.92
CA PRO A 1127 39.98 40.13 14.01
C PRO A 1127 39.35 40.09 15.42
N GLN A 1128 38.02 40.08 15.54
CA GLN A 1128 37.35 40.20 16.83
C GLN A 1128 37.51 38.93 17.68
N ASN A 1129 37.82 39.09 18.98
CA ASN A 1129 37.99 37.98 19.93
C ASN A 1129 36.80 37.01 19.97
N VAL A 1130 35.57 37.49 19.74
CA VAL A 1130 34.37 36.64 19.68
C VAL A 1130 34.42 35.63 18.52
N ALA A 1131 34.95 36.01 17.35
CA ALA A 1131 35.11 35.08 16.23
C ALA A 1131 36.22 34.04 16.53
N LEU A 1132 37.29 34.46 17.22
CA LEU A 1132 38.41 33.59 17.60
C LEU A 1132 38.01 32.47 18.57
N ILE A 1133 37.00 32.68 19.42
CA ILE A 1133 36.47 31.64 20.32
C ILE A 1133 35.92 30.46 19.51
N ASP A 1134 35.13 30.74 18.47
CA ASP A 1134 34.54 29.71 17.64
C ASP A 1134 35.58 29.10 16.67
N THR A 1135 36.55 29.89 16.20
CA THR A 1135 37.72 29.38 15.47
C THR A 1135 38.47 28.30 16.26
N ARG A 1136 38.72 28.52 17.56
CA ARG A 1136 39.36 27.51 18.43
C ARG A 1136 38.58 26.20 18.50
N LYS A 1137 37.24 26.28 18.59
CA LYS A 1137 36.37 25.09 18.60
C LYS A 1137 36.37 24.37 17.25
N GLY A 1138 36.31 25.10 16.15
CA GLY A 1138 36.40 24.52 14.79
C GLY A 1138 37.71 23.77 14.57
N VAL A 1139 38.83 24.36 14.96
CA VAL A 1139 40.17 23.74 14.87
C VAL A 1139 40.26 22.47 15.73
N ALA A 1140 39.71 22.49 16.95
CA ALA A 1140 39.66 21.31 17.80
C ALA A 1140 38.83 20.17 17.16
N THR A 1141 37.69 20.50 16.53
CA THR A 1141 36.85 19.53 15.81
C THR A 1141 37.58 18.92 14.62
N PHE A 1142 38.25 19.73 13.79
CA PHE A 1142 39.00 19.24 12.63
C PHE A 1142 40.14 18.31 13.04
N ARG A 1143 40.88 18.65 14.11
CA ARG A 1143 41.90 17.76 14.69
C ARG A 1143 41.31 16.44 15.17
N LYS A 1144 40.17 16.47 15.87
CA LYS A 1144 39.50 15.27 16.37
C LYS A 1144 39.01 14.37 15.23
N LEU A 1145 38.62 14.95 14.10
CA LEU A 1145 38.21 14.23 12.89
C LEU A 1145 39.40 13.83 12.01
N GLY A 1146 40.64 14.17 12.36
CA GLY A 1146 41.81 13.87 11.55
C GLY A 1146 41.79 14.58 10.19
N ILE A 1147 41.28 15.82 10.15
CA ILE A 1147 41.32 16.66 8.95
C ILE A 1147 42.58 17.54 9.01
N PRO A 1148 43.47 17.51 7.99
CA PRO A 1148 44.66 18.36 7.93
C PRO A 1148 44.28 19.84 7.85
N ILE A 1149 44.92 20.70 8.66
CA ILE A 1149 44.71 22.15 8.65
C ILE A 1149 45.89 22.81 7.96
N THR A 1150 45.64 23.37 6.79
CA THR A 1150 46.64 24.06 5.96
C THR A 1150 47.02 25.40 6.58
N GLY A 1151 46.09 26.10 7.21
CA GLY A 1151 46.32 27.35 7.92
C GLY A 1151 45.04 28.16 8.09
N ALA A 1152 45.18 29.41 8.53
CA ALA A 1152 44.07 30.31 8.79
C ALA A 1152 44.15 31.60 7.94
N VAL A 1153 42.99 32.12 7.55
CA VAL A 1153 42.82 33.37 6.81
C VAL A 1153 42.12 34.38 7.71
N LEU A 1154 42.73 35.56 7.85
CA LEU A 1154 42.12 36.70 8.50
C LEU A 1154 41.37 37.51 7.44
N ASN A 1155 40.06 37.31 7.34
CA ASN A 1155 39.22 38.09 6.46
C ASN A 1155 38.81 39.41 7.14
N MET A 1156 38.47 40.42 6.34
CA MET A 1156 38.10 41.75 6.83
C MET A 1156 39.16 42.34 7.80
N SER A 1157 40.44 42.14 7.47
CA SER A 1157 41.57 42.41 8.36
C SER A 1157 41.82 43.91 8.55
N TYR A 1158 41.88 44.67 7.46
CA TYR A 1158 42.18 46.10 7.44
C TYR A 1158 41.48 46.78 6.28
N PHE A 1159 41.32 48.09 6.34
CA PHE A 1159 40.85 48.93 5.24
C PHE A 1159 42.03 49.71 4.67
N HIS A 1160 42.14 49.76 3.34
CA HIS A 1160 43.10 50.62 2.66
C HIS A 1160 42.42 51.96 2.33
N VAL A 1161 42.98 53.07 2.81
CA VAL A 1161 42.42 54.40 2.55
C VAL A 1161 42.86 54.84 1.16
N PRO A 1162 41.92 55.20 0.25
CA PRO A 1162 42.30 55.68 -1.07
C PRO A 1162 43.23 56.90 -0.98
N GLY A 1163 44.38 56.84 -1.67
CA GLY A 1163 45.39 57.91 -1.68
C GLY A 1163 46.51 57.80 -0.64
N THR A 1164 46.50 56.80 0.26
CA THR A 1164 47.63 56.48 1.14
C THR A 1164 48.56 55.42 0.52
N PRO A 1165 49.83 55.29 0.95
CA PRO A 1165 50.71 54.20 0.50
C PRO A 1165 50.15 52.82 0.90
N ALA A 1166 50.29 51.80 0.03
CA ALA A 1166 49.80 50.43 0.28
C ALA A 1166 50.36 49.74 1.54
N SER A 1167 51.43 50.27 2.14
CA SER A 1167 51.97 49.82 3.42
C SER A 1167 51.14 50.27 4.63
N GLU A 1168 50.31 51.30 4.47
CA GLU A 1168 49.52 51.89 5.55
C GLU A 1168 48.16 51.18 5.68
N LYS A 1169 48.06 50.31 6.70
CA LYS A 1169 46.89 49.48 6.95
C LYS A 1169 46.06 50.05 8.09
N HIS A 1170 44.79 50.38 7.83
CA HIS A 1170 43.86 50.85 8.86
C HIS A 1170 43.04 49.70 9.43
N TYR A 1171 43.36 49.26 10.65
CA TYR A 1171 42.69 48.14 11.31
C TYR A 1171 41.40 48.55 12.00
N LEU A 1172 40.28 48.52 11.27
CA LEU A 1172 38.95 48.95 11.74
C LEU A 1172 38.47 48.21 13.01
N PHE A 1173 38.89 46.96 13.20
CA PHE A 1173 38.47 46.12 14.32
C PHE A 1173 39.57 45.86 15.34
N GLY A 1174 40.65 46.65 15.30
CA GLY A 1174 41.86 46.45 16.10
C GLY A 1174 42.92 45.62 15.37
N PRO A 1175 44.18 45.66 15.86
CA PRO A 1175 45.32 45.04 15.20
C PRO A 1175 45.17 43.51 15.09
N PRO A 1176 45.85 42.86 14.12
CA PRO A 1176 45.72 41.42 13.87
C PRO A 1176 46.39 40.56 14.94
N THR A 1177 47.06 41.17 15.93
CA THR A 1177 47.86 40.52 16.97
C THR A 1177 47.08 39.48 17.77
N ALA A 1178 45.78 39.69 18.01
CA ALA A 1178 44.94 38.70 18.70
C ALA A 1178 44.71 37.44 17.86
N PHE A 1179 44.49 37.59 16.56
CA PHE A 1179 44.37 36.47 15.62
C PHE A 1179 45.71 35.76 15.42
N GLU A 1180 46.81 36.51 15.27
CA GLU A 1180 48.16 35.96 15.15
C GLU A 1180 48.56 35.17 16.41
N SER A 1181 48.26 35.71 17.59
CA SER A 1181 48.47 35.01 18.87
C SER A 1181 47.62 33.75 18.98
N ALA A 1182 46.37 33.78 18.52
CA ALA A 1182 45.52 32.60 18.49
C ALA A 1182 46.03 31.53 17.51
N CYS A 1183 46.51 31.93 16.33
CA CYS A 1183 47.12 31.03 15.36
C CYS A 1183 48.40 30.42 15.91
N ALA A 1184 49.29 31.21 16.51
CA ALA A 1184 50.52 30.72 17.16
C ALA A 1184 50.20 29.72 18.30
N ALA A 1185 49.25 30.06 19.18
CA ALA A 1185 48.82 29.17 20.27
C ALA A 1185 48.18 27.87 19.76
N LEU A 1186 47.52 27.91 18.60
CA LEU A 1186 46.96 26.74 17.95
C LEU A 1186 47.96 26.05 17.02
N GLY A 1187 49.17 26.56 16.79
CA GLY A 1187 50.11 26.00 15.81
C GLY A 1187 49.60 26.05 14.37
N LEU A 1188 48.97 27.15 13.98
CA LEU A 1188 48.45 27.41 12.63
C LEU A 1188 49.23 28.54 11.97
N ASP A 1189 49.48 28.40 10.66
CA ASP A 1189 50.07 29.48 9.87
C ASP A 1189 49.00 30.47 9.39
N VAL A 1190 49.36 31.75 9.39
CA VAL A 1190 48.54 32.80 8.78
C VAL A 1190 48.79 32.81 7.27
N LEU A 1191 47.79 32.35 6.50
CA LEU A 1191 47.90 32.19 5.06
C LEU A 1191 47.74 33.53 4.34
N ALA A 1192 46.74 34.33 4.72
CA ALA A 1192 46.47 35.63 4.12
C ALA A 1192 45.73 36.55 5.09
N GLN A 1193 45.86 37.86 4.86
CA GLN A 1193 45.09 38.89 5.53
C GLN A 1193 44.32 39.70 4.47
N ILE A 1194 43.05 39.39 4.26
CA ILE A 1194 42.23 39.99 3.21
C ILE A 1194 41.69 41.35 3.69
N PRO A 1195 41.90 42.44 2.93
CA PRO A 1195 41.35 43.75 3.30
C PRO A 1195 39.83 43.81 3.14
N ILE A 1196 39.21 44.77 3.84
CA ILE A 1196 37.83 45.20 3.59
C ILE A 1196 37.86 46.10 2.36
N GLU A 1197 37.36 45.60 1.24
CA GLU A 1197 37.30 46.33 -0.01
C GLU A 1197 35.85 46.28 -0.52
N PRO A 1198 35.23 47.44 -0.86
CA PRO A 1198 33.84 47.48 -1.35
C PRO A 1198 33.60 46.55 -2.54
N ASP A 1199 34.61 46.45 -3.43
CA ASP A 1199 34.56 45.62 -4.62
C ASP A 1199 34.34 44.13 -4.29
N VAL A 1200 34.81 43.62 -3.14
CA VAL A 1200 34.56 42.21 -2.73
C VAL A 1200 33.06 41.95 -2.57
N SER A 1201 32.33 42.90 -1.99
CA SER A 1201 30.88 42.80 -1.78
C SER A 1201 30.13 43.03 -3.09
N THR A 1202 30.36 44.17 -3.75
CA THR A 1202 29.59 44.57 -4.93
C THR A 1202 29.78 43.60 -6.10
N GLN A 1203 30.97 43.03 -6.25
CA GLN A 1203 31.26 42.06 -7.29
C GLN A 1203 30.77 40.66 -6.94
N GLY A 1204 30.75 40.30 -5.64
CA GLY A 1204 30.10 39.09 -5.15
C GLY A 1204 28.59 39.10 -5.43
N ASP A 1205 27.90 40.20 -5.13
CA ASP A 1205 26.45 40.35 -5.37
C ASP A 1205 26.08 40.30 -6.86
N ARG A 1206 27.01 40.71 -7.74
CA ARG A 1206 26.87 40.63 -9.20
C ARG A 1206 27.23 39.26 -9.78
N GLY A 1207 27.65 38.30 -8.95
CA GLY A 1207 28.08 36.99 -9.41
C GLY A 1207 29.41 36.97 -10.17
N THR A 1208 30.25 38.01 -10.03
CA THR A 1208 31.53 38.17 -10.73
C THR A 1208 32.68 38.37 -9.75
N PRO A 1209 33.16 37.34 -9.03
CA PRO A 1209 34.07 37.48 -7.89
C PRO A 1209 35.32 38.33 -8.14
N VAL A 1210 35.77 39.07 -7.11
CA VAL A 1210 36.80 40.11 -7.24
C VAL A 1210 38.11 39.64 -7.88
N VAL A 1211 38.51 38.37 -7.70
CA VAL A 1211 39.74 37.82 -8.28
C VAL A 1211 39.74 37.79 -9.82
N LEU A 1212 38.56 37.83 -10.44
CA LEU A 1212 38.41 37.93 -11.89
C LEU A 1212 38.70 39.35 -12.42
N ARG A 1213 38.69 40.36 -11.54
CA ARG A 1213 38.98 41.75 -11.88
C ARG A 1213 40.49 41.99 -11.69
N GLY A 1214 41.17 42.39 -12.76
CA GLY A 1214 42.53 42.94 -12.63
C GLY A 1214 42.45 44.35 -12.07
N THR A 1215 42.74 44.53 -10.78
CA THR A 1215 42.89 45.87 -10.18
C THR A 1215 44.34 46.31 -10.27
N PRO A 1216 44.63 47.54 -10.75
CA PRO A 1216 45.99 48.07 -10.84
C PRO A 1216 46.56 48.56 -9.50
N GLU A 1217 45.79 48.51 -8.40
CA GLU A 1217 46.25 48.95 -7.08
C GLU A 1217 47.03 47.84 -6.32
N PRO A 1218 48.25 48.12 -5.84
CA PRO A 1218 48.99 47.18 -5.02
C PRO A 1218 48.29 46.96 -3.66
N ALA A 1219 48.19 45.70 -3.23
CA ALA A 1219 47.52 45.25 -1.99
C ALA A 1219 45.97 45.16 -2.04
N SER A 1220 45.40 44.96 -3.24
CA SER A 1220 43.99 44.63 -3.42
C SER A 1220 43.60 43.28 -2.81
N ALA A 1221 42.31 43.08 -2.51
CA ALA A 1221 41.79 41.78 -2.06
C ALA A 1221 42.05 40.66 -3.08
N SER A 1222 41.99 40.98 -4.38
CA SER A 1222 42.30 40.06 -5.48
C SER A 1222 43.73 39.50 -5.38
N ASP A 1223 44.73 40.35 -5.11
CA ASP A 1223 46.13 39.91 -4.99
C ASP A 1223 46.36 39.03 -3.77
N GLU A 1224 45.71 39.35 -2.65
CA GLU A 1224 45.77 38.52 -1.44
C GLU A 1224 45.09 37.15 -1.65
N PHE A 1225 43.99 37.06 -2.43
CA PHE A 1225 43.41 35.78 -2.81
C PHE A 1225 44.31 34.95 -3.73
N LYS A 1226 45.05 35.58 -4.65
CA LYS A 1226 46.06 34.90 -5.48
C LYS A 1226 47.21 34.34 -4.65
N ARG A 1227 47.76 35.15 -3.73
CA ARG A 1227 48.78 34.70 -2.76
C ARG A 1227 48.28 33.59 -1.85
N LEU A 1228 47.01 33.66 -1.42
CA LEU A 1228 46.38 32.61 -0.64
C LEU A 1228 46.35 31.30 -1.43
N ALA A 1229 45.95 31.35 -2.70
CA ALA A 1229 45.89 30.19 -3.56
C ALA A 1229 47.27 29.56 -3.79
N GLU A 1230 48.32 30.35 -4.02
CA GLU A 1230 49.69 29.85 -4.14
C GLU A 1230 50.16 29.10 -2.88
N LYS A 1231 49.93 29.68 -1.70
CA LYS A 1231 50.28 29.05 -0.41
C LYS A 1231 49.47 27.80 -0.11
N VAL A 1232 48.19 27.78 -0.47
CA VAL A 1232 47.33 26.61 -0.30
C VAL A 1232 47.79 25.51 -1.24
N TRP A 1233 48.00 25.84 -2.53
CA TRP A 1233 48.45 24.89 -3.54
C TRP A 1233 49.77 24.23 -3.16
N SER A 1234 50.78 25.01 -2.75
CA SER A 1234 52.11 24.49 -2.37
C SER A 1234 52.11 23.56 -1.15
N ARG A 1235 50.99 23.45 -0.41
CA ARG A 1235 50.86 22.62 0.80
C ARG A 1235 50.02 21.36 0.55
N VAL A 1236 49.21 21.33 -0.50
CA VAL A 1236 48.31 20.21 -0.83
C VAL A 1236 48.72 19.47 -2.11
N HIS A 1237 49.51 20.12 -2.95
CA HIS A 1237 50.25 19.57 -4.08
C HIS A 1237 51.66 19.20 -3.62
#